data_AF-A0A9W4HFG9-F1
#
_entry.id   AF-A0A9W4HFG9-F1
#
_cell.length_a   1.000
_cell.length_b   1.000
_cell.length_c   1.000
_cell.angle_alpha   90.00
_cell.angle_beta   90.00
_cell.angle_gamma   90.00
#
_symmetry.space_group_name_H-M   'P 1'
#
loop_
_entity.id
_entity.type
_entity.pdbx_description
1 polymer ?
#
loop_
_entity_poly.entity_id
_entity_poly.type
_entity_poly.pdbx_seq_one_letter_code
_entity_poly.pdbx_strand_id
1 'polypeptide(L)'
;MNLGVGRANLYTLFAFVFLASLIGRSNASLGDHLPDFRECVQVCKTENCQNGNSVLPLHHRLLLWTCPAECDYTCQHVITDRRVSRDPPMISPIVQFHGKWPFRRLLGMQEPFSVLFSFFNFAAHWHGMSRIQESIPAWHSLRPYYMMFGYIGLASWSFSMVFHMRDFPLTEKLDYWAAGANVLYGLYLAVVRIFRLDLESTPYRPTLRRFWTAICVLLYTLHVGYLTFWSWDYTYNMIANVVVGIIQNLMWTGFSIFRYRRLEKSWTAWPGMIVAWIIMAMSLELLDFPPWKGLIDAHSLWHLGTVVPAVWWYSAPILLKLITALYNQSHICAMASPAVKKAITEAALQYTKPEGKVFEYGTAGFRMKADLLNTVVFAVGLLASLRSKKLSGQWIGVMVTASHNPAEDNGVKLVDPMAEWEAYATRLANAPLDKVADVYDELIKEIDMKMTNPARVVFARDTRASGSRLVGVLNAALTATEVEFVDLKYMTTPQLHYVVRCKNTLGTQYEYGEPTEQGYYEKLANSFKKVMRGVKVQGSLTVDCANGVGGPKLRELMKYLTGIDIKVVNDDVINPDALNFDCGADYVKTKQRAPPSSKAAVLDRCASLDGDADRLVYYFQDESNVFRLLDGDRIATLAASFIGDLARNAGIASKLKIGVVQTAYANGASTDYIEKVLKLPIICTNTGVKHLHHAALRFDVGVYFEANGHGTVTFSENALKVIKNTEPQSPAQQHALESLQALTDLINQAVGDALSDALLVEAILAHKGWSPKEWLGTYTDLPSRLVRVEVNDRSIFKAYDAERKLESPPGLQGTIESLQSRYNKGRSFARASGTEDAVRVYAEAASRSEADDLATRVANAVSEAGSA
;
A
#
# COMPACT_ATOMS: atom_id res chain seq x y z
N MET A 1 4.38 12.93 39.96
CA MET A 1 4.86 14.29 40.26
C MET A 1 6.21 14.50 39.59
N ASN A 2 6.25 15.32 38.54
CA ASN A 2 7.36 16.17 38.09
C ASN A 2 7.06 16.60 36.64
N LEU A 3 6.33 17.72 36.53
CA LEU A 3 6.09 18.43 35.28
C LEU A 3 7.34 19.27 34.97
N GLY A 4 8.11 18.84 33.97
CA GLY A 4 9.18 19.63 33.37
C GLY A 4 8.59 20.74 32.50
N VAL A 5 8.57 21.96 33.03
CA VAL A 5 8.25 23.19 32.28
C VAL A 5 9.44 23.53 31.39
N GLY A 6 9.41 23.03 30.15
CA GLY A 6 10.38 23.37 29.11
C GLY A 6 10.03 24.69 28.41
N ARG A 7 10.71 25.77 28.82
CA ARG A 7 11.32 26.82 27.97
C ARG A 7 10.63 27.32 26.69
N ALA A 8 9.30 27.32 26.62
CA ALA A 8 8.55 28.03 25.59
C ALA A 8 7.53 28.94 26.26
N ASN A 9 7.94 30.07 26.84
CA ASN A 9 7.03 31.15 27.29
C ASN A 9 7.76 32.39 27.83
N LEU A 10 8.77 32.90 27.12
CA LEU A 10 9.23 34.27 27.37
C LEU A 10 9.11 35.12 26.11
N TYR A 11 9.56 34.63 24.95
CA TYR A 11 9.43 35.34 23.67
C TYR A 11 7.98 35.47 23.19
N THR A 12 7.13 34.46 23.41
CA THR A 12 5.71 34.51 23.06
C THR A 12 4.93 35.46 23.96
N LEU A 13 5.26 35.50 25.26
CA LEU A 13 4.65 36.42 26.22
C LEU A 13 5.12 37.87 25.97
N PHE A 14 6.39 38.08 25.61
CA PHE A 14 6.91 39.39 25.22
C PHE A 14 6.31 39.87 23.90
N ALA A 15 6.13 38.98 22.92
CA ALA A 15 5.45 39.30 21.66
C ALA A 15 3.97 39.65 21.90
N PHE A 16 3.28 38.94 22.81
CA PHE A 16 1.89 39.22 23.15
C PHE A 16 1.73 40.51 23.95
N VAL A 17 2.64 40.81 24.88
CA VAL A 17 2.65 42.08 25.65
C VAL A 17 3.09 43.26 24.78
N PHE A 18 4.02 43.06 23.84
CA PHE A 18 4.41 44.06 22.85
C PHE A 18 3.28 44.37 21.86
N LEU A 19 2.58 43.35 21.34
CA LEU A 19 1.37 43.54 20.52
C LEU A 19 0.21 44.14 21.33
N ALA A 20 0.03 43.78 22.60
CA ALA A 20 -0.98 44.38 23.47
C ALA A 20 -0.63 45.85 23.81
N SER A 21 0.66 46.22 23.86
CA SER A 21 1.11 47.60 24.04
C SER A 21 0.97 48.47 22.78
N LEU A 22 0.70 47.86 21.62
CA LEU A 22 0.34 48.54 20.37
C LEU A 22 -1.18 48.77 20.24
N ILE A 23 -1.99 48.34 21.21
CA ILE A 23 -3.42 48.63 21.27
C ILE A 23 -3.59 50.10 21.66
N GLY A 24 -3.70 50.95 20.65
CA GLY A 24 -4.23 52.29 20.83
C GLY A 24 -5.63 52.21 21.45
N ARG A 25 -5.95 53.13 22.35
CA ARG A 25 -7.33 53.31 22.82
C ARG A 25 -8.22 53.47 21.59
N SER A 26 -9.35 52.74 21.53
CA SER A 26 -10.37 52.97 20.51
C SER A 26 -10.88 54.41 20.67
N ASN A 27 -10.32 55.33 19.89
CA ASN A 27 -10.86 56.66 19.79
C ASN A 27 -12.21 56.55 19.07
N ALA A 28 -13.22 57.29 19.53
CA ALA A 28 -14.44 57.42 18.75
C ALA A 28 -14.09 57.95 17.36
N SER A 29 -14.89 57.61 16.34
CA SER A 29 -14.50 57.90 14.97
C SER A 29 -14.35 59.42 14.78
N LEU A 30 -13.49 59.84 13.85
CA LEU A 30 -13.18 61.27 13.66
C LEU A 30 -14.45 62.13 13.48
N GLY A 31 -15.51 61.58 12.87
CA GLY A 31 -16.82 62.22 12.73
C GLY A 31 -17.52 62.51 14.06
N ASP A 32 -17.42 61.62 15.05
CA ASP A 32 -18.06 61.75 16.37
C ASP A 32 -17.49 62.89 17.20
N HIS A 33 -16.27 63.32 16.86
CA HIS A 33 -15.55 64.41 17.51
C HIS A 33 -15.74 65.76 16.83
N LEU A 34 -16.41 65.83 15.66
CA LEU A 34 -16.65 67.09 14.97
C LEU A 34 -17.65 67.96 15.76
N PRO A 35 -17.26 69.18 16.18
CA PRO A 35 -18.17 70.10 16.88
C PRO A 35 -19.45 70.37 16.07
N ASP A 36 -19.30 70.63 14.77
CA ASP A 36 -20.39 70.89 13.84
C ASP A 36 -21.39 69.72 13.75
N PHE A 37 -20.92 68.48 13.87
CA PHE A 37 -21.79 67.29 13.88
C PHE A 37 -22.59 67.21 15.18
N ARG A 38 -21.93 67.38 16.33
CA ARG A 38 -22.60 67.35 17.65
C ARG A 38 -23.64 68.46 17.78
N GLU A 39 -23.30 69.66 17.31
CA GLU A 39 -24.21 70.80 17.28
C GLU A 39 -25.40 70.52 16.37
N CYS A 40 -25.17 70.06 15.12
CA CYS A 40 -26.25 69.70 14.19
C CYS A 40 -27.22 68.69 14.81
N VAL A 41 -26.71 67.62 15.43
CA VAL A 41 -27.53 66.56 16.01
C VAL A 41 -28.34 67.09 17.20
N GLN A 42 -27.74 67.94 18.04
CA GLN A 42 -28.42 68.53 19.19
C GLN A 42 -29.54 69.50 18.77
N VAL A 43 -29.28 70.35 17.78
CA VAL A 43 -30.27 71.28 17.21
C VAL A 43 -31.42 70.49 16.57
N CYS A 44 -31.10 69.52 15.70
CA CYS A 44 -32.12 68.70 15.04
C CYS A 44 -33.01 67.97 16.05
N LYS A 45 -32.44 67.37 17.11
CA LYS A 45 -33.23 66.69 18.15
C LYS A 45 -34.14 67.66 18.90
N THR A 46 -33.65 68.85 19.21
CA THR A 46 -34.40 69.86 19.96
C THR A 46 -35.55 70.44 19.13
N GLU A 47 -35.35 70.68 17.84
CA GLU A 47 -36.35 71.30 16.97
C GLU A 47 -37.36 70.27 16.41
N ASN A 48 -36.91 69.07 16.03
CA ASN A 48 -37.74 68.14 15.28
C ASN A 48 -38.36 67.01 16.13
N CYS A 49 -37.83 66.66 17.31
CA CYS A 49 -38.25 65.45 18.04
C CYS A 49 -39.20 65.67 19.24
N GLN A 50 -39.72 66.87 19.46
CA GLN A 50 -40.44 67.21 20.71
C GLN A 50 -41.81 66.52 20.93
N ASN A 51 -42.48 65.98 19.90
CA ASN A 51 -43.82 65.38 20.01
C ASN A 51 -43.91 63.87 19.69
N GLY A 52 -42.80 63.13 19.78
CA GLY A 52 -42.77 61.68 19.52
C GLY A 52 -42.90 61.34 18.02
N ASN A 53 -41.86 60.72 17.46
CA ASN A 53 -41.76 60.28 16.05
C ASN A 53 -42.48 61.19 15.04
N SER A 54 -42.09 62.46 15.00
CA SER A 54 -42.49 63.40 13.97
C SER A 54 -42.32 62.80 12.57
N VAL A 55 -43.45 62.56 11.90
CA VAL A 55 -43.64 62.31 10.46
C VAL A 55 -42.59 61.41 9.77
N LEU A 56 -42.17 60.31 10.40
CA LEU A 56 -41.31 59.36 9.71
C LEU A 56 -42.10 58.59 8.62
N PRO A 57 -41.55 58.47 7.40
CA PRO A 57 -42.13 57.63 6.36
C PRO A 57 -42.40 56.21 6.87
N LEU A 58 -43.46 55.56 6.35
CA LEU A 58 -43.88 54.24 6.82
C LEU A 58 -42.73 53.21 6.80
N HIS A 59 -41.92 53.22 5.76
CA HIS A 59 -40.77 52.31 5.62
C HIS A 59 -39.68 52.54 6.69
N HIS A 60 -39.48 53.77 7.18
CA HIS A 60 -38.58 54.04 8.30
C HIS A 60 -39.14 53.54 9.63
N ARG A 61 -40.46 53.68 9.83
CA ARG A 61 -41.14 53.16 11.03
C ARG A 61 -41.13 51.62 11.08
N LEU A 62 -41.31 50.96 9.94
CA LEU A 62 -41.25 49.50 9.83
C LEU A 62 -39.87 48.95 10.21
N LEU A 63 -38.79 49.69 9.94
CA LEU A 63 -37.42 49.36 10.33
C LEU A 63 -37.01 49.98 11.67
N LEU A 64 -37.97 50.44 12.46
CA LEU A 64 -37.76 50.95 13.83
C LEU A 64 -36.73 52.10 13.88
N TRP A 65 -36.71 52.97 12.87
CA TRP A 65 -35.99 54.24 12.96
C TRP A 65 -36.74 55.20 13.88
N THR A 66 -36.00 55.89 14.74
CA THR A 66 -36.52 56.88 15.69
C THR A 66 -36.12 58.28 15.23
N CYS A 67 -36.87 59.30 15.64
CA CYS A 67 -36.52 60.69 15.31
C CYS A 67 -35.06 61.06 15.68
N PRO A 68 -34.53 60.67 16.87
CA PRO A 68 -33.12 60.87 17.20
C PRO A 68 -32.13 60.22 16.21
N ALA A 69 -32.44 59.03 15.70
CA ALA A 69 -31.59 58.31 14.75
C ALA A 69 -31.69 58.86 13.31
N GLU A 70 -32.79 59.52 12.98
CA GLU A 70 -32.97 60.25 11.72
C GLU A 70 -32.20 61.58 11.77
N CYS A 71 -32.27 62.32 12.88
CA CYS A 71 -31.45 63.50 13.07
C CYS A 71 -29.95 63.21 13.01
N ASP A 72 -29.50 62.11 13.63
CA ASP A 72 -28.12 61.65 13.56
C ASP A 72 -27.71 61.43 12.10
N TYR A 73 -28.49 60.64 11.35
CA TYR A 73 -28.27 60.38 9.93
C TYR A 73 -28.26 61.63 9.04
N THR A 74 -29.26 62.51 9.18
CA THR A 74 -29.33 63.75 8.39
C THR A 74 -28.09 64.60 8.64
N CYS A 75 -27.64 64.71 9.88
CA CYS A 75 -26.45 65.47 10.22
C CYS A 75 -25.16 64.83 9.69
N GLN A 76 -25.03 63.50 9.68
CA GLN A 76 -23.90 62.83 9.04
C GLN A 76 -23.77 63.24 7.57
N HIS A 77 -24.89 63.27 6.82
CA HIS A 77 -24.89 63.66 5.40
C HIS A 77 -24.67 65.16 5.21
N VAL A 78 -25.31 66.03 5.98
CA VAL A 78 -25.09 67.49 5.91
C VAL A 78 -23.63 67.85 6.15
N ILE A 79 -22.99 67.24 7.15
CA ILE A 79 -21.58 67.48 7.45
C ILE A 79 -20.69 66.90 6.35
N THR A 80 -21.00 65.70 5.84
CA THR A 80 -20.26 65.08 4.74
C THR A 80 -20.32 65.92 3.47
N ASP A 81 -21.51 66.36 3.06
CA ASP A 81 -21.71 67.18 1.86
C ASP A 81 -20.97 68.52 1.97
N ARG A 82 -21.04 69.19 3.13
CA ARG A 82 -20.29 70.44 3.41
C ARG A 82 -18.78 70.26 3.32
N ARG A 83 -18.25 69.12 3.80
CA ARG A 83 -16.82 68.82 3.76
C ARG A 83 -16.34 68.48 2.36
N VAL A 84 -17.16 67.79 1.56
CA VAL A 84 -16.89 67.47 0.16
C VAL A 84 -16.95 68.72 -0.72
N SER A 85 -17.88 69.64 -0.45
CA SER A 85 -18.06 70.88 -1.23
C SER A 85 -17.17 72.04 -0.79
N ARG A 86 -16.25 71.83 0.15
CA ARG A 86 -15.37 72.89 0.68
C ARG A 86 -14.24 73.21 -0.30
N ASP A 87 -13.94 74.49 -0.47
CA ASP A 87 -12.80 74.99 -1.24
C ASP A 87 -11.82 75.73 -0.30
N PRO A 88 -10.52 75.36 -0.23
CA PRO A 88 -9.87 74.24 -0.92
C PRO A 88 -10.35 72.86 -0.41
N PRO A 89 -10.26 71.80 -1.24
CA PRO A 89 -10.75 70.46 -0.89
C PRO A 89 -9.97 69.86 0.27
N MET A 90 -10.67 69.23 1.20
CA MET A 90 -10.05 68.48 2.30
C MET A 90 -9.37 67.22 1.77
N ILE A 91 -8.24 66.82 2.39
CA ILE A 91 -7.51 65.59 2.04
C ILE A 91 -8.37 64.33 2.28
N SER A 92 -9.18 64.33 3.35
CA SER A 92 -10.13 63.26 3.67
C SER A 92 -11.51 63.88 3.98
N PRO A 93 -12.31 64.19 2.95
CA PRO A 93 -13.56 64.92 3.13
C PRO A 93 -14.65 64.04 3.79
N ILE A 94 -14.64 62.73 3.51
CA ILE A 94 -15.57 61.75 4.08
C ILE A 94 -14.91 61.10 5.29
N VAL A 95 -15.62 61.04 6.42
CA VAL A 95 -15.16 60.45 7.69
C VAL A 95 -16.19 59.47 8.22
N GLN A 96 -15.77 58.53 9.06
CA GLN A 96 -16.68 57.61 9.75
C GLN A 96 -17.37 58.30 10.94
N PHE A 97 -18.63 57.97 11.18
CA PHE A 97 -19.46 58.35 12.33
C PHE A 97 -19.90 57.07 13.06
N HIS A 98 -19.74 57.02 14.37
CA HIS A 98 -19.96 55.84 15.21
C HIS A 98 -19.25 54.59 14.67
N GLY A 99 -18.05 54.77 14.09
CA GLY A 99 -17.28 53.69 13.46
C GLY A 99 -17.81 53.18 12.11
N LYS A 100 -18.76 53.88 11.49
CA LYS A 100 -19.37 53.51 10.20
C LYS A 100 -19.27 54.63 9.17
N TRP A 101 -19.24 54.26 7.89
CA TRP A 101 -19.31 55.25 6.80
C TRP A 101 -20.73 55.82 6.63
N PRO A 102 -20.89 57.08 6.17
CA PRO A 102 -22.20 57.70 6.00
C PRO A 102 -22.90 57.16 4.74
N PHE A 103 -23.57 56.01 4.87
CA PHE A 103 -24.35 55.39 3.80
C PHE A 103 -25.65 56.16 3.52
N ARG A 104 -26.10 56.15 2.26
CA ARG A 104 -27.42 56.63 1.85
C ARG A 104 -28.43 55.50 1.97
N ARG A 105 -29.47 55.70 2.79
CA ARG A 105 -30.54 54.71 2.98
C ARG A 105 -31.38 54.57 1.71
N LEU A 106 -31.81 53.34 1.43
CA LEU A 106 -32.78 53.03 0.38
C LEU A 106 -33.95 52.23 0.99
N LEU A 107 -35.17 52.74 0.88
CA LEU A 107 -36.35 52.15 1.54
C LEU A 107 -36.16 51.91 3.05
N GLY A 108 -35.32 52.74 3.69
CA GLY A 108 -34.98 52.64 5.12
C GLY A 108 -33.90 51.62 5.47
N MET A 109 -33.40 50.83 4.50
CA MET A 109 -32.26 49.93 4.73
C MET A 109 -30.99 50.75 4.87
N GLN A 110 -30.18 50.43 5.87
CA GLN A 110 -28.93 51.15 6.16
C GLN A 110 -27.87 50.91 5.09
N GLU A 111 -27.66 49.66 4.68
CA GLU A 111 -26.69 49.26 3.67
C GLU A 111 -27.33 48.37 2.59
N PRO A 112 -28.05 48.96 1.62
CA PRO A 112 -28.87 48.19 0.67
C PRO A 112 -28.06 47.20 -0.18
N PHE A 113 -26.80 47.52 -0.51
CA PHE A 113 -25.94 46.63 -1.29
C PHE A 113 -25.34 45.50 -0.45
N SER A 114 -24.97 45.75 0.82
CA SER A 114 -24.55 44.70 1.75
C SER A 114 -25.68 43.68 1.97
N VAL A 115 -26.94 44.16 2.09
CA VAL A 115 -28.14 43.30 2.15
C VAL A 115 -28.31 42.47 0.87
N LEU A 116 -28.22 43.11 -0.31
CA LEU A 116 -28.39 42.44 -1.59
C LEU A 116 -27.31 41.36 -1.84
N PHE A 117 -26.05 41.68 -1.56
CA PHE A 117 -24.95 40.74 -1.76
C PHE A 117 -24.92 39.63 -0.71
N SER A 118 -25.35 39.91 0.52
CA SER A 118 -25.63 38.86 1.52
C SER A 118 -26.76 37.93 1.06
N PHE A 119 -27.82 38.47 0.42
CA PHE A 119 -28.88 37.66 -0.17
C PHE A 119 -28.36 36.75 -1.30
N PHE A 120 -27.45 37.24 -2.15
CA PHE A 120 -26.84 36.39 -3.18
C PHE A 120 -26.00 35.25 -2.59
N ASN A 121 -25.27 35.49 -1.51
CA ASN A 121 -24.60 34.40 -0.79
C ASN A 121 -25.59 33.43 -0.15
N PHE A 122 -26.65 33.92 0.49
CA PHE A 122 -27.73 33.09 1.02
C PHE A 122 -28.31 32.19 -0.08
N ALA A 123 -28.64 32.77 -1.24
CA ALA A 123 -29.17 32.04 -2.39
C ALA A 123 -28.16 31.01 -2.93
N ALA A 124 -26.86 31.32 -2.93
CA ALA A 124 -25.80 30.39 -3.32
C ALA A 124 -25.72 29.17 -2.40
N HIS A 125 -25.82 29.37 -1.07
CA HIS A 125 -25.88 28.27 -0.11
C HIS A 125 -27.20 27.47 -0.22
N TRP A 126 -28.33 28.15 -0.38
CA TRP A 126 -29.64 27.50 -0.52
C TRP A 126 -29.70 26.60 -1.75
N HIS A 127 -29.35 27.14 -2.92
CA HIS A 127 -29.28 26.38 -4.16
C HIS A 127 -28.19 25.29 -4.09
N GLY A 128 -27.06 25.59 -3.46
CA GLY A 128 -25.97 24.65 -3.25
C GLY A 128 -26.36 23.44 -2.41
N MET A 129 -27.18 23.63 -1.37
CA MET A 129 -27.73 22.55 -0.55
C MET A 129 -28.68 21.65 -1.34
N SER A 130 -29.56 22.21 -2.17
CA SER A 130 -30.38 21.41 -3.09
C SER A 130 -29.50 20.55 -4.00
N ARG A 131 -28.41 21.12 -4.56
CA ARG A 131 -27.45 20.36 -5.36
C ARG A 131 -26.73 19.27 -4.58
N ILE A 132 -26.39 19.50 -3.31
CA ILE A 132 -25.83 18.45 -2.45
C ILE A 132 -26.82 17.30 -2.28
N GLN A 133 -28.10 17.61 -2.04
CA GLN A 133 -29.13 16.60 -1.84
C GLN A 133 -29.40 15.77 -3.11
N GLU A 134 -29.31 16.42 -4.28
CA GLU A 134 -29.44 15.78 -5.61
C GLU A 134 -28.18 14.98 -6.00
N SER A 135 -26.98 15.52 -5.73
CA SER A 135 -25.71 14.97 -6.22
C SER A 135 -25.06 13.96 -5.26
N ILE A 136 -25.31 14.07 -3.96
CA ILE A 136 -24.73 13.19 -2.93
C ILE A 136 -25.84 12.29 -2.35
N PRO A 137 -25.74 10.95 -2.47
CA PRO A 137 -26.76 10.05 -1.94
C PRO A 137 -26.93 10.08 -0.41
N ALA A 138 -28.13 9.69 0.04
CA ALA A 138 -28.56 9.37 1.41
C ALA A 138 -27.45 8.88 2.36
N TRP A 139 -26.85 7.78 1.93
CA TRP A 139 -25.95 6.93 2.72
C TRP A 139 -24.50 7.42 2.73
N HIS A 140 -24.15 8.45 1.95
CA HIS A 140 -22.76 8.89 1.85
C HIS A 140 -22.32 9.61 3.14
N SER A 141 -21.26 9.09 3.77
CA SER A 141 -20.71 9.55 5.06
C SER A 141 -20.45 11.06 5.15
N LEU A 142 -19.99 11.70 4.07
CA LEU A 142 -19.72 13.14 4.02
C LEU A 142 -20.96 14.04 3.84
N ARG A 143 -22.12 13.50 3.39
CA ARG A 143 -23.34 14.28 3.15
C ARG A 143 -23.77 15.13 4.35
N PRO A 144 -23.88 14.61 5.58
CA PRO A 144 -24.30 15.42 6.74
C PRO A 144 -23.37 16.60 7.01
N TYR A 145 -22.05 16.45 6.77
CA TYR A 145 -21.07 17.49 7.02
C TYR A 145 -21.21 18.66 6.03
N TYR A 146 -21.46 18.37 4.75
CA TYR A 146 -21.70 19.39 3.72
C TYR A 146 -23.06 20.08 3.91
N MET A 147 -24.09 19.35 4.33
CA MET A 147 -25.39 19.91 4.65
C MET A 147 -25.32 20.89 5.84
N MET A 148 -24.59 20.53 6.88
CA MET A 148 -24.38 21.41 8.04
C MET A 148 -23.58 22.67 7.70
N PHE A 149 -22.59 22.59 6.79
CA PHE A 149 -21.94 23.79 6.25
C PHE A 149 -22.94 24.73 5.57
N GLY A 150 -23.86 24.16 4.79
CA GLY A 150 -24.94 24.91 4.16
C GLY A 150 -25.87 25.58 5.17
N TYR A 151 -26.35 24.86 6.20
CA TYR A 151 -27.21 25.42 7.24
C TYR A 151 -26.54 26.57 8.01
N ILE A 152 -25.27 26.42 8.36
CA ILE A 152 -24.50 27.48 9.01
C ILE A 152 -24.36 28.68 8.07
N GLY A 153 -24.03 28.47 6.80
CA GLY A 153 -23.99 29.53 5.80
C GLY A 153 -25.33 30.28 5.65
N LEU A 154 -26.45 29.57 5.57
CA LEU A 154 -27.79 30.20 5.54
C LEU A 154 -28.03 31.08 6.76
N ALA A 155 -27.67 30.61 7.96
CA ALA A 155 -27.80 31.37 9.18
C ALA A 155 -26.91 32.63 9.16
N SER A 156 -25.64 32.50 8.78
CA SER A 156 -24.69 33.63 8.72
C SER A 156 -25.16 34.72 7.77
N TRP A 157 -25.54 34.37 6.54
CA TRP A 157 -25.99 35.38 5.59
C TRP A 157 -27.36 35.96 5.94
N SER A 158 -28.21 35.20 6.66
CA SER A 158 -29.47 35.74 7.21
C SER A 158 -29.21 36.80 8.27
N PHE A 159 -28.32 36.53 9.23
CA PHE A 159 -27.98 37.50 10.26
C PHE A 159 -27.25 38.73 9.70
N SER A 160 -26.38 38.53 8.71
CA SER A 160 -25.75 39.62 7.95
C SER A 160 -26.78 40.51 7.26
N MET A 161 -27.76 39.93 6.56
CA MET A 161 -28.86 40.70 5.95
C MET A 161 -29.64 41.51 6.98
N VAL A 162 -29.98 40.90 8.12
CA VAL A 162 -30.75 41.57 9.19
C VAL A 162 -29.94 42.73 9.79
N PHE A 163 -28.64 42.51 10.04
CA PHE A 163 -27.74 43.54 10.57
C PHE A 163 -27.57 44.73 9.62
N HIS A 164 -27.30 44.48 8.33
CA HIS A 164 -27.12 45.52 7.33
C HIS A 164 -28.43 46.21 6.90
N MET A 165 -29.57 45.55 7.12
CA MET A 165 -30.89 46.17 6.97
C MET A 165 -31.15 47.17 8.10
N ARG A 166 -30.89 46.76 9.35
CA ARG A 166 -31.02 47.60 10.54
C ARG A 166 -30.08 47.15 11.66
N ASP A 167 -29.21 48.08 12.06
CA ASP A 167 -28.28 47.86 13.14
C ASP A 167 -28.92 47.97 14.54
N PHE A 168 -28.81 46.89 15.30
CA PHE A 168 -29.08 46.84 16.73
C PHE A 168 -27.96 46.06 17.42
N PRO A 169 -27.70 46.29 18.71
CA PRO A 169 -26.69 45.53 19.44
C PRO A 169 -26.91 44.01 19.38
N LEU A 170 -28.17 43.56 19.26
CA LEU A 170 -28.49 42.16 19.08
C LEU A 170 -28.20 41.65 17.66
N THR A 171 -28.51 42.43 16.62
CA THR A 171 -28.29 42.01 15.22
C THR A 171 -26.80 41.98 14.89
N GLU A 172 -26.03 42.92 15.44
CA GLU A 172 -24.55 42.94 15.39
C GLU A 172 -23.95 41.70 16.08
N LYS A 173 -24.46 41.32 17.26
CA LYS A 173 -24.05 40.10 17.98
C LYS A 173 -24.27 38.84 17.16
N LEU A 174 -25.47 38.69 16.61
CA LEU A 174 -25.84 37.52 15.83
C LEU A 174 -25.01 37.40 14.55
N ASP A 175 -24.73 38.52 13.88
CA ASP A 175 -23.87 38.55 12.69
C ASP A 175 -22.44 38.07 13.03
N TYR A 176 -21.83 38.60 14.10
CA TYR A 176 -20.46 38.24 14.47
C TYR A 176 -20.34 36.77 14.90
N TRP A 177 -21.29 36.29 15.70
CA TRP A 177 -21.32 34.89 16.14
C TRP A 177 -21.51 33.94 14.96
N ALA A 178 -22.32 34.32 13.97
CA ALA A 178 -22.57 33.50 12.81
C ALA A 178 -21.43 33.54 11.79
N ALA A 179 -20.73 34.67 11.64
CA ALA A 179 -19.49 34.76 10.89
C ALA A 179 -18.41 33.83 11.48
N GLY A 180 -18.23 33.88 12.80
CA GLY A 180 -17.32 32.99 13.53
C GLY A 180 -17.67 31.51 13.38
N ALA A 181 -18.96 31.17 13.44
CA ALA A 181 -19.43 29.80 13.25
C ALA A 181 -19.11 29.28 11.84
N ASN A 182 -19.33 30.11 10.81
CA ASN A 182 -19.12 29.73 9.43
C ASN A 182 -17.64 29.43 9.12
N VAL A 183 -16.74 30.31 9.56
CA VAL A 183 -15.29 30.16 9.35
C VAL A 183 -14.76 28.94 10.13
N LEU A 184 -15.14 28.79 11.39
CA LEU A 184 -14.70 27.65 12.20
C LEU A 184 -15.25 26.31 11.70
N TYR A 185 -16.50 26.28 11.24
CA TYR A 185 -17.05 25.08 10.62
C TYR A 185 -16.39 24.76 9.28
N GLY A 186 -15.98 25.78 8.52
CA GLY A 186 -15.15 25.62 7.32
C GLY A 186 -13.86 24.85 7.61
N LEU A 187 -13.14 25.22 8.68
CA LEU A 187 -11.96 24.49 9.16
C LEU A 187 -12.31 23.07 9.63
N TYR A 188 -13.42 22.90 10.36
CA TYR A 188 -13.90 21.60 10.80
C TYR A 188 -14.12 20.64 9.62
N LEU A 189 -14.84 21.11 8.60
CA LEU A 189 -15.11 20.37 7.36
C LEU A 189 -13.81 20.03 6.61
N ALA A 190 -12.85 20.95 6.53
CA ALA A 190 -11.57 20.73 5.88
C ALA A 190 -10.79 19.56 6.52
N VAL A 191 -10.69 19.52 7.85
CA VAL A 191 -10.00 18.44 8.59
C VAL A 191 -10.71 17.11 8.37
N VAL A 192 -12.04 17.05 8.56
CA VAL A 192 -12.82 15.82 8.37
C VAL A 192 -12.65 15.28 6.93
N ARG A 193 -12.64 16.18 5.95
CA ARG A 193 -12.55 15.83 4.53
C ARG A 193 -11.16 15.37 4.11
N ILE A 194 -10.12 16.12 4.45
CA ILE A 194 -8.73 15.86 4.02
C ILE A 194 -8.21 14.56 4.64
N PHE A 195 -8.50 14.32 5.92
CA PHE A 195 -8.05 13.13 6.64
C PHE A 195 -9.04 11.96 6.62
N ARG A 196 -10.18 12.11 5.94
CA ARG A 196 -11.26 11.10 5.84
C ARG A 196 -11.71 10.56 7.21
N LEU A 197 -11.93 11.47 8.16
CA LEU A 197 -12.44 11.13 9.50
C LEU A 197 -13.93 10.72 9.48
N ASP A 198 -14.56 10.80 8.30
CA ASP A 198 -15.90 10.30 8.02
C ASP A 198 -16.00 8.77 7.98
N LEU A 199 -14.89 8.07 7.71
CA LEU A 199 -14.85 6.62 7.52
C LEU A 199 -14.68 5.84 8.84
N GLU A 200 -15.44 4.76 8.99
CA GLU A 200 -15.41 3.88 10.16
C GLU A 200 -14.45 2.68 10.02
N SER A 201 -13.72 2.59 8.90
CA SER A 201 -12.88 1.43 8.53
C SER A 201 -11.70 1.15 9.48
N THR A 202 -11.38 2.05 10.40
CA THR A 202 -10.28 1.89 11.36
C THR A 202 -10.71 2.41 12.74
N PRO A 203 -10.41 1.71 13.83
CA PRO A 203 -10.96 2.03 15.16
C PRO A 203 -10.51 3.39 15.73
N TYR A 204 -9.40 3.96 15.27
CA TYR A 204 -8.89 5.24 15.78
C TYR A 204 -9.55 6.48 15.16
N ARG A 205 -10.13 6.39 13.95
CA ARG A 205 -10.70 7.55 13.23
C ARG A 205 -11.96 8.13 13.89
N PRO A 206 -12.92 7.32 14.38
CA PRO A 206 -14.06 7.85 15.14
C PRO A 206 -13.65 8.59 16.42
N THR A 207 -12.60 8.11 17.10
CA THR A 207 -12.04 8.74 18.30
C THR A 207 -11.42 10.10 17.96
N LEU A 208 -10.62 10.15 16.89
CA LEU A 208 -10.01 11.40 16.43
C LEU A 208 -11.07 12.42 15.97
N ARG A 209 -12.15 11.97 15.32
CA ARG A 209 -13.30 12.82 14.98
C ARG A 209 -13.95 13.43 16.21
N ARG A 210 -14.25 12.62 17.24
CA ARG A 210 -14.87 13.10 18.49
C ARG A 210 -13.99 14.12 19.20
N PHE A 211 -12.68 13.86 19.26
CA PHE A 211 -11.71 14.78 19.83
C PHE A 211 -11.66 16.11 19.08
N TRP A 212 -11.60 16.05 17.76
CA TRP A 212 -11.61 17.24 16.90
C TRP A 212 -12.92 18.04 17.05
N THR A 213 -14.07 17.37 17.05
CA THR A 213 -15.37 18.02 17.31
C THR A 213 -15.38 18.74 18.67
N ALA A 214 -14.87 18.11 19.73
CA ALA A 214 -14.81 18.71 21.06
C ALA A 214 -13.95 19.98 21.08
N ILE A 215 -12.80 19.97 20.39
CA ILE A 215 -11.93 21.14 20.26
C ILE A 215 -12.66 22.29 19.56
N CYS A 216 -13.30 22.05 18.41
CA CYS A 216 -14.00 23.11 17.69
C CYS A 216 -15.16 23.70 18.51
N VAL A 217 -15.94 22.85 19.21
CA VAL A 217 -17.03 23.34 20.08
C VAL A 217 -16.48 24.18 21.24
N LEU A 218 -15.38 23.74 21.85
CA LEU A 218 -14.73 24.50 22.93
C LEU A 218 -14.24 25.86 22.42
N LEU A 219 -13.51 25.90 21.30
CA LEU A 219 -13.00 27.14 20.71
C LEU A 219 -14.14 28.12 20.37
N TYR A 220 -15.23 27.63 19.79
CA TYR A 220 -16.39 28.47 19.49
C TYR A 220 -17.03 29.03 20.75
N THR A 221 -17.20 28.19 21.78
CA THR A 221 -17.81 28.59 23.05
C THR A 221 -16.96 29.66 23.75
N LEU A 222 -15.63 29.51 23.71
CA LEU A 222 -14.70 30.50 24.26
C LEU A 222 -14.74 31.81 23.46
N HIS A 223 -14.81 31.75 22.13
CA HIS A 223 -14.91 32.91 21.25
C HIS A 223 -16.18 33.73 21.53
N VAL A 224 -17.35 33.06 21.55
CA VAL A 224 -18.64 33.70 21.86
C VAL A 224 -18.65 34.21 23.30
N GLY A 225 -18.11 33.44 24.24
CA GLY A 225 -18.00 33.83 25.65
C GLY A 225 -17.17 35.10 25.84
N TYR A 226 -16.02 35.21 25.17
CA TYR A 226 -15.16 36.39 25.22
C TYR A 226 -15.89 37.64 24.70
N LEU A 227 -16.49 37.55 23.51
CA LEU A 227 -17.24 38.65 22.90
C LEU A 227 -18.46 39.06 23.73
N THR A 228 -19.10 38.11 24.42
CA THR A 228 -20.34 38.38 25.17
C THR A 228 -20.07 38.95 26.56
N PHE A 229 -19.08 38.40 27.28
CA PHE A 229 -18.90 38.65 28.72
C PHE A 229 -17.67 39.49 29.07
N TRP A 230 -16.67 39.58 28.19
CA TRP A 230 -15.39 40.24 28.52
C TRP A 230 -15.21 41.56 27.79
N SER A 231 -15.17 41.54 26.45
CA SER A 231 -15.01 42.75 25.64
C SER A 231 -15.67 42.59 24.28
N TRP A 232 -16.57 43.53 23.96
CA TRP A 232 -17.15 43.67 22.63
C TRP A 232 -16.13 44.37 21.72
N ASP A 233 -15.32 43.58 21.01
CA ASP A 233 -14.23 44.07 20.17
C ASP A 233 -14.32 43.47 18.75
N TYR A 234 -14.66 44.34 17.78
CA TYR A 234 -14.71 43.99 16.37
C TYR A 234 -13.35 43.54 15.81
N THR A 235 -12.27 44.22 16.22
CA THR A 235 -10.90 43.90 15.80
C THR A 235 -10.51 42.50 16.26
N TYR A 236 -10.86 42.12 17.50
CA TYR A 236 -10.67 40.75 17.97
C TYR A 236 -11.44 39.74 17.10
N ASN A 237 -12.73 39.98 16.83
CA ASN A 237 -13.55 39.07 16.03
C ASN A 237 -12.97 38.87 14.62
N MET A 238 -12.53 39.96 13.99
CA MET A 238 -11.88 39.94 12.68
C MET A 238 -10.57 39.14 12.72
N ILE A 239 -9.69 39.39 13.70
CA ILE A 239 -8.43 38.65 13.84
C ILE A 239 -8.68 37.15 14.04
N ALA A 240 -9.61 36.77 14.90
CA ALA A 240 -9.95 35.37 15.16
C ALA A 240 -10.40 34.66 13.87
N ASN A 241 -11.29 35.29 13.10
CA ASN A 241 -11.76 34.76 11.81
C ASN A 241 -10.64 34.67 10.77
N VAL A 242 -9.77 35.70 10.68
CA VAL A 242 -8.63 35.69 9.76
C VAL A 242 -7.65 34.57 10.08
N VAL A 243 -7.31 34.35 11.36
CA VAL A 243 -6.40 33.26 11.77
C VAL A 243 -6.96 31.90 11.40
N VAL A 244 -8.22 31.62 11.73
CA VAL A 244 -8.88 30.34 11.40
C VAL A 244 -8.98 30.17 9.88
N GLY A 245 -9.33 31.24 9.16
CA GLY A 245 -9.40 31.27 7.70
C GLY A 245 -8.06 30.98 7.02
N ILE A 246 -6.95 31.52 7.52
CA ILE A 246 -5.60 31.23 6.99
C ILE A 246 -5.26 29.75 7.14
N ILE A 247 -5.52 29.15 8.32
CA ILE A 247 -5.26 27.72 8.56
C ILE A 247 -6.07 26.87 7.57
N GLN A 248 -7.37 27.16 7.43
CA GLN A 248 -8.24 26.49 6.47
C GLN A 248 -7.72 26.61 5.03
N ASN A 249 -7.29 27.80 4.62
CA ASN A 249 -6.79 28.08 3.28
C ASN A 249 -5.50 27.33 2.96
N LEU A 250 -4.57 27.24 3.92
CA LEU A 250 -3.33 26.47 3.78
C LEU A 250 -3.62 24.98 3.60
N MET A 251 -4.59 24.44 4.35
CA MET A 251 -4.99 23.03 4.23
C MET A 251 -5.56 22.72 2.84
N TRP A 252 -6.47 23.54 2.32
CA TRP A 252 -7.05 23.35 0.99
C TRP A 252 -6.02 23.51 -0.14
N THR A 253 -5.09 24.44 0.01
CA THR A 253 -3.98 24.64 -0.94
C THR A 253 -3.05 23.43 -0.95
N GLY A 254 -2.62 22.94 0.21
CA GLY A 254 -1.79 21.74 0.33
C GLY A 254 -2.48 20.49 -0.23
N PHE A 255 -3.77 20.31 0.06
CA PHE A 255 -4.59 19.23 -0.50
C PHE A 255 -4.64 19.28 -2.03
N SER A 256 -4.88 20.47 -2.58
CA SER A 256 -4.93 20.73 -4.02
C SER A 256 -3.60 20.36 -4.72
N ILE A 257 -2.46 20.82 -4.19
CA ILE A 257 -1.13 20.52 -4.74
C ILE A 257 -0.82 19.03 -4.68
N PHE A 258 -1.07 18.39 -3.54
CA PHE A 258 -0.80 16.96 -3.35
C PHE A 258 -1.62 16.10 -4.32
N ARG A 259 -2.91 16.41 -4.50
CA ARG A 259 -3.80 15.66 -5.40
C ARG A 259 -3.48 15.91 -6.87
N TYR A 260 -3.13 17.14 -7.23
CA TYR A 260 -2.73 17.47 -8.59
C TYR A 260 -1.45 16.75 -9.02
N ARG A 261 -0.42 16.73 -8.16
CA ARG A 261 0.83 15.99 -8.42
C ARG A 261 0.64 14.48 -8.59
N ARG A 262 -0.40 13.91 -7.97
CA ARG A 262 -0.65 12.46 -8.02
C ARG A 262 -1.55 12.03 -9.18
N LEU A 263 -2.51 12.88 -9.57
CA LEU A 263 -3.55 12.52 -10.55
C LEU A 263 -3.42 13.25 -11.88
N GLU A 264 -2.66 14.34 -11.95
CA GLU A 264 -2.45 15.19 -13.13
C GLU A 264 -3.76 15.65 -13.80
N LYS A 265 -4.84 15.78 -13.01
CA LYS A 265 -6.14 16.26 -13.50
C LYS A 265 -6.41 17.69 -13.05
N SER A 266 -6.76 18.57 -13.98
CA SER A 266 -7.06 19.99 -13.72
C SER A 266 -8.11 20.24 -12.64
N TRP A 267 -9.11 19.36 -12.50
CA TRP A 267 -10.15 19.50 -11.47
C TRP A 267 -9.63 19.36 -10.03
N THR A 268 -8.49 18.71 -9.82
CA THR A 268 -7.89 18.59 -8.48
C THR A 268 -7.26 19.89 -7.98
N ALA A 269 -7.02 20.86 -8.88
CA ALA A 269 -6.51 22.18 -8.55
C ALA A 269 -7.60 23.16 -8.05
N TRP A 270 -8.88 22.82 -8.21
CA TRP A 270 -10.01 23.74 -8.01
C TRP A 270 -10.16 24.24 -6.56
N PRO A 271 -10.00 23.42 -5.50
CA PRO A 271 -10.01 23.94 -4.13
C PRO A 271 -8.95 25.01 -3.89
N GLY A 272 -7.77 24.87 -4.49
CA GLY A 272 -6.71 25.88 -4.43
C GLY A 272 -7.06 27.17 -5.17
N MET A 273 -7.77 27.08 -6.30
CA MET A 273 -8.24 28.27 -7.04
C MET A 273 -9.36 29.02 -6.29
N ILE A 274 -10.27 28.29 -5.63
CA ILE A 274 -11.30 28.89 -4.76
C ILE A 274 -10.63 29.65 -3.61
N VAL A 275 -9.62 29.04 -2.97
CA VAL A 275 -8.83 29.71 -1.92
C VAL A 275 -8.16 30.98 -2.44
N ALA A 276 -7.53 30.94 -3.62
CA ALA A 276 -6.89 32.12 -4.21
C ALA A 276 -7.90 33.26 -4.45
N TRP A 277 -9.12 32.93 -4.90
CA TRP A 277 -10.19 33.91 -5.06
C TRP A 277 -10.67 34.49 -3.73
N ILE A 278 -10.86 33.65 -2.71
CA ILE A 278 -11.27 34.12 -1.37
C ILE A 278 -10.23 35.06 -0.77
N ILE A 279 -8.93 34.77 -0.93
CA ILE A 279 -7.85 35.66 -0.47
C ILE A 279 -7.94 37.03 -1.17
N MET A 280 -8.21 37.04 -2.48
CA MET A 280 -8.40 38.27 -3.24
C MET A 280 -9.67 39.04 -2.83
N ALA A 281 -10.76 38.34 -2.49
CA ALA A 281 -11.97 39.00 -1.99
C ALA A 281 -11.76 39.57 -0.59
N MET A 282 -11.11 38.82 0.32
CA MET A 282 -10.78 39.26 1.69
C MET A 282 -9.86 40.47 1.72
N SER A 283 -8.98 40.67 0.74
CA SER A 283 -8.12 41.86 0.72
C SER A 283 -8.93 43.16 0.56
N LEU A 284 -10.16 43.11 0.05
CA LEU A 284 -11.05 44.26 0.00
C LEU A 284 -11.48 44.71 1.40
N GLU A 285 -11.73 43.78 2.32
CA GLU A 285 -12.11 44.07 3.70
C GLU A 285 -10.99 44.83 4.46
N LEU A 286 -9.72 44.58 4.10
CA LEU A 286 -8.56 45.28 4.66
C LEU A 286 -8.35 46.71 4.13
N LEU A 287 -8.99 47.08 3.02
CA LEU A 287 -8.81 48.39 2.39
C LEU A 287 -9.74 49.49 2.96
N ASP A 288 -10.83 49.11 3.64
CA ASP A 288 -11.81 49.98 4.35
C ASP A 288 -11.98 51.39 3.75
N PHE A 289 -12.42 51.47 2.48
CA PHE A 289 -12.60 52.74 1.77
C PHE A 289 -14.05 53.27 1.86
N PRO A 290 -14.27 54.60 1.81
CA PRO A 290 -15.60 55.21 1.91
C PRO A 290 -16.54 54.82 0.75
N PRO A 291 -17.85 54.77 0.98
CA PRO A 291 -18.81 54.25 0.01
C PRO A 291 -18.85 55.10 -1.27
N TRP A 292 -18.63 54.45 -2.40
CA TRP A 292 -18.80 55.03 -3.72
C TRP A 292 -20.26 55.45 -3.93
N LYS A 293 -20.46 56.74 -4.21
CA LYS A 293 -21.78 57.39 -4.30
C LYS A 293 -22.67 57.19 -3.06
N GLY A 294 -22.06 56.93 -1.90
CA GLY A 294 -22.77 56.70 -0.64
C GLY A 294 -23.50 55.36 -0.55
N LEU A 295 -23.21 54.38 -1.42
CA LEU A 295 -23.97 53.13 -1.49
C LEU A 295 -23.12 51.84 -1.45
N ILE A 296 -21.93 51.83 -2.07
CA ILE A 296 -21.09 50.64 -2.19
C ILE A 296 -19.72 50.93 -1.59
N ASP A 297 -19.36 50.23 -0.53
CA ASP A 297 -18.08 50.31 0.17
C ASP A 297 -17.24 49.04 -0.01
N ALA A 298 -16.10 48.99 0.67
CA ALA A 298 -15.21 47.83 0.65
C ALA A 298 -15.88 46.55 1.17
N HIS A 299 -16.68 46.67 2.24
CA HIS A 299 -17.38 45.55 2.87
C HIS A 299 -18.42 44.93 1.94
N SER A 300 -19.29 45.74 1.34
CA SER A 300 -20.27 45.26 0.35
C SER A 300 -19.61 44.59 -0.87
N LEU A 301 -18.45 45.07 -1.34
CA LEU A 301 -17.71 44.37 -2.40
C LEU A 301 -17.11 43.03 -1.95
N TRP A 302 -16.71 42.91 -0.68
CA TRP A 302 -16.32 41.62 -0.11
C TRP A 302 -17.50 40.63 -0.08
N HIS A 303 -18.70 41.09 0.33
CA HIS A 303 -19.93 40.29 0.23
C HIS A 303 -20.17 39.82 -1.21
N LEU A 304 -20.04 40.70 -2.20
CA LEU A 304 -20.19 40.31 -3.61
C LEU A 304 -19.09 39.32 -4.06
N GLY A 305 -17.84 39.56 -3.65
CA GLY A 305 -16.67 38.75 -4.02
C GLY A 305 -16.73 37.31 -3.51
N THR A 306 -17.47 37.05 -2.43
CA THR A 306 -17.64 35.72 -1.83
C THR A 306 -18.75 34.88 -2.47
N VAL A 307 -19.65 35.49 -3.25
CA VAL A 307 -20.73 34.78 -3.96
C VAL A 307 -20.18 33.76 -4.96
N VAL A 308 -19.17 34.14 -5.74
CA VAL A 308 -18.58 33.28 -6.78
C VAL A 308 -17.91 32.05 -6.15
N PRO A 309 -17.03 32.16 -5.14
CA PRO A 309 -16.53 31.02 -4.37
C PRO A 309 -17.63 30.12 -3.80
N ALA A 310 -18.71 30.69 -3.25
CA ALA A 310 -19.81 29.91 -2.69
C ALA A 310 -20.51 29.08 -3.78
N VAL A 311 -20.86 29.69 -4.91
CA VAL A 311 -21.45 28.98 -6.07
C VAL A 311 -20.48 27.93 -6.62
N TRP A 312 -19.20 28.27 -6.72
CA TRP A 312 -18.16 27.38 -7.25
C TRP A 312 -17.98 26.16 -6.33
N TRP A 313 -17.97 26.36 -5.01
CA TRP A 313 -17.89 25.29 -4.01
C TRP A 313 -18.98 24.22 -4.18
N TYR A 314 -20.21 24.64 -4.48
CA TYR A 314 -21.36 23.74 -4.70
C TYR A 314 -21.51 23.27 -6.15
N SER A 315 -20.60 23.63 -7.06
CA SER A 315 -20.70 23.25 -8.46
C SER A 315 -20.49 21.74 -8.69
N ALA A 316 -21.28 21.16 -9.60
CA ALA A 316 -21.33 19.72 -9.88
C ALA A 316 -19.97 19.06 -10.19
N PRO A 317 -18.95 19.70 -10.81
CA PRO A 317 -17.67 19.04 -11.00
C PRO A 317 -16.80 18.94 -9.73
N ILE A 318 -16.98 19.81 -8.72
CA ILE A 318 -16.24 19.78 -7.44
C ILE A 318 -16.86 18.73 -6.54
N LEU A 319 -18.01 19.01 -5.93
CA LEU A 319 -19.20 18.25 -6.25
C LEU A 319 -19.07 16.74 -6.39
N LEU A 320 -19.45 16.34 -7.60
CA LEU A 320 -19.38 15.02 -8.14
C LEU A 320 -17.94 14.53 -8.25
N LYS A 321 -16.92 15.24 -8.78
CA LYS A 321 -15.58 14.63 -9.06
C LYS A 321 -14.60 14.52 -7.89
N LEU A 322 -14.69 15.39 -6.88
CA LEU A 322 -14.02 15.15 -5.60
C LEU A 322 -14.63 13.94 -4.87
N ILE A 323 -15.90 13.64 -5.12
CA ILE A 323 -16.62 12.46 -4.60
C ILE A 323 -16.45 11.24 -5.53
N THR A 324 -16.39 11.46 -6.84
CA THR A 324 -16.52 10.46 -7.91
C THR A 324 -15.16 10.03 -8.46
N ALA A 325 -14.06 10.59 -7.94
CA ALA A 325 -12.76 9.92 -7.93
C ALA A 325 -12.74 8.62 -7.10
N LEU A 326 -13.85 8.25 -6.44
CA LEU A 326 -14.06 6.93 -5.83
C LEU A 326 -15.44 6.30 -6.12
N TYR A 327 -16.43 7.03 -6.70
CA TYR A 327 -17.84 6.58 -6.65
C TYR A 327 -18.50 6.10 -7.96
N ASN A 328 -18.16 6.60 -9.16
CA ASN A 328 -18.77 6.07 -10.42
C ASN A 328 -17.98 4.92 -11.06
N GLN A 329 -17.12 4.25 -10.29
CA GLN A 329 -16.53 2.98 -10.71
C GLN A 329 -16.87 1.82 -9.78
N SER A 330 -17.48 2.08 -8.62
CA SER A 330 -17.76 1.06 -7.60
C SER A 330 -19.21 0.56 -7.65
N HIS A 331 -20.25 1.40 -7.65
CA HIS A 331 -21.59 0.85 -7.36
C HIS A 331 -22.41 0.25 -8.50
N ILE A 332 -22.07 0.49 -9.78
CA ILE A 332 -22.67 -0.25 -10.91
C ILE A 332 -21.78 -1.46 -11.29
N CYS A 333 -20.60 -1.59 -10.68
CA CYS A 333 -19.58 -2.57 -11.08
C CYS A 333 -19.05 -3.46 -9.95
N ALA A 334 -19.56 -3.36 -8.71
CA ALA A 334 -19.06 -4.10 -7.53
C ALA A 334 -19.87 -5.37 -7.20
N MET A 335 -20.51 -5.97 -8.19
CA MET A 335 -21.13 -7.30 -8.07
C MET A 335 -20.85 -8.10 -9.33
N ALA A 336 -20.75 -9.42 -9.21
CA ALA A 336 -20.75 -10.28 -10.38
C ALA A 336 -22.09 -10.12 -11.12
N SER A 337 -22.10 -10.34 -12.45
CA SER A 337 -23.36 -10.35 -13.19
C SER A 337 -24.26 -11.48 -12.65
N PRO A 338 -25.60 -11.33 -12.68
CA PRO A 338 -26.50 -12.41 -12.26
C PRO A 338 -26.25 -13.73 -13.00
N ALA A 339 -25.80 -13.65 -14.26
CA ALA A 339 -25.42 -14.81 -15.07
C ALA A 339 -24.16 -15.51 -14.52
N VAL A 340 -23.11 -14.75 -14.20
CA VAL A 340 -21.87 -15.28 -13.60
C VAL A 340 -22.18 -15.93 -12.24
N LYS A 341 -23.00 -15.28 -11.40
CA LYS A 341 -23.38 -15.83 -10.09
C LYS A 341 -24.11 -17.18 -10.23
N LYS A 342 -25.03 -17.29 -11.18
CA LYS A 342 -25.75 -18.53 -11.50
C LYS A 342 -24.78 -19.61 -12.00
N ALA A 343 -23.90 -19.26 -12.94
CA ALA A 343 -22.92 -20.18 -13.51
C ALA A 343 -21.94 -20.72 -12.46
N ILE A 344 -21.47 -19.89 -11.53
CA ILE A 344 -20.62 -20.32 -10.40
C ILE A 344 -21.36 -21.35 -9.54
N THR A 345 -22.61 -21.08 -9.20
CA THR A 345 -23.42 -21.97 -8.35
C THR A 345 -23.68 -23.31 -9.04
N GLU A 346 -24.08 -23.29 -10.30
CA GLU A 346 -24.32 -24.50 -11.11
C GLU A 346 -23.06 -25.35 -11.30
N ALA A 347 -21.91 -24.72 -11.56
CA ALA A 347 -20.64 -25.42 -11.70
C ALA A 347 -20.14 -25.99 -10.37
N ALA A 348 -20.35 -25.29 -9.25
CA ALA A 348 -19.97 -25.74 -7.91
C ALA A 348 -20.74 -27.00 -7.47
N LEU A 349 -22.02 -27.12 -7.86
CA LEU A 349 -22.88 -28.27 -7.52
C LEU A 349 -22.44 -29.61 -8.13
N GLN A 350 -21.51 -29.60 -9.10
CA GLN A 350 -20.93 -30.82 -9.66
C GLN A 350 -19.95 -31.52 -8.70
N TYR A 351 -19.57 -30.85 -7.61
CA TYR A 351 -18.57 -31.32 -6.66
C TYR A 351 -19.18 -31.46 -5.26
N THR A 352 -18.56 -32.28 -4.43
CA THR A 352 -18.95 -32.46 -3.03
C THR A 352 -17.77 -32.05 -2.15
N LYS A 353 -18.04 -31.23 -1.15
CA LYS A 353 -17.03 -30.82 -0.17
C LYS A 353 -16.84 -31.93 0.87
N PRO A 354 -15.62 -32.35 1.19
CA PRO A 354 -15.39 -33.38 2.20
C PRO A 354 -15.80 -32.89 3.59
N GLU A 355 -16.51 -33.73 4.34
CA GLU A 355 -17.07 -33.39 5.65
C GLU A 355 -15.97 -33.15 6.70
N GLY A 356 -16.19 -32.14 7.56
CA GLY A 356 -15.32 -31.85 8.71
C GLY A 356 -13.90 -31.36 8.36
N LYS A 357 -13.58 -31.11 7.09
CA LYS A 357 -12.26 -30.62 6.67
C LYS A 357 -12.22 -29.09 6.59
N VAL A 358 -11.20 -28.54 7.24
CA VAL A 358 -10.82 -27.12 7.14
C VAL A 358 -9.59 -27.04 6.26
N PHE A 359 -9.64 -26.17 5.26
CA PHE A 359 -8.54 -25.96 4.32
C PHE A 359 -7.77 -24.70 4.67
N GLU A 360 -6.45 -24.69 4.49
CA GLU A 360 -5.62 -23.52 4.72
C GLU A 360 -4.66 -23.32 3.54
N TYR A 361 -4.56 -22.09 3.04
CA TYR A 361 -3.60 -21.75 1.99
C TYR A 361 -2.23 -21.53 2.64
N GLY A 362 -1.35 -22.54 2.53
CA GLY A 362 -0.01 -22.50 3.11
C GLY A 362 1.02 -21.77 2.24
N THR A 363 2.30 -21.90 2.61
CA THR A 363 3.44 -21.26 1.92
C THR A 363 3.58 -21.62 0.44
N ALA A 364 3.04 -22.77 0.02
CA ALA A 364 3.09 -23.27 -1.35
C ALA A 364 1.67 -23.55 -1.91
N GLY A 365 0.66 -22.83 -1.42
CA GLY A 365 -0.74 -23.02 -1.78
C GLY A 365 -1.42 -24.13 -0.98
N PHE A 366 -2.52 -24.65 -1.53
CA PHE A 366 -3.21 -25.79 -0.94
C PHE A 366 -2.53 -27.09 -1.36
N ARG A 367 -2.28 -27.99 -0.41
CA ARG A 367 -1.65 -29.28 -0.67
C ARG A 367 -2.20 -30.34 0.27
N MET A 368 -2.67 -31.46 -0.29
CA MET A 368 -3.28 -32.58 0.42
C MET A 368 -3.50 -33.75 -0.54
N LYS A 369 -4.07 -34.85 -0.04
CA LYS A 369 -4.53 -35.96 -0.88
C LYS A 369 -5.43 -35.49 -2.01
N ALA A 370 -5.20 -36.01 -3.21
CA ALA A 370 -5.79 -35.44 -4.42
C ALA A 370 -7.32 -35.61 -4.53
N ASP A 371 -7.91 -36.55 -3.81
CA ASP A 371 -9.35 -36.78 -3.69
C ASP A 371 -10.08 -35.65 -2.96
N LEU A 372 -9.40 -34.93 -2.06
CA LEU A 372 -9.96 -33.81 -1.30
C LEU A 372 -9.94 -32.46 -2.05
N LEU A 373 -9.28 -32.38 -3.22
CA LEU A 373 -8.92 -31.10 -3.84
C LEU A 373 -9.95 -30.50 -4.80
N ASN A 374 -11.02 -31.21 -5.19
CA ASN A 374 -11.97 -30.70 -6.20
C ASN A 374 -12.50 -29.30 -5.85
N THR A 375 -13.15 -29.17 -4.69
CA THR A 375 -13.76 -27.90 -4.27
C THR A 375 -12.72 -26.81 -4.02
N VAL A 376 -11.51 -27.20 -3.60
CA VAL A 376 -10.39 -26.29 -3.33
C VAL A 376 -9.85 -25.70 -4.64
N VAL A 377 -9.63 -26.55 -5.65
CA VAL A 377 -9.17 -26.09 -6.98
C VAL A 377 -10.23 -25.22 -7.66
N PHE A 378 -11.51 -25.57 -7.50
CA PHE A 378 -12.62 -24.73 -7.97
C PHE A 378 -12.55 -23.32 -7.33
N ALA A 379 -12.40 -23.24 -6.01
CA ALA A 379 -12.25 -21.98 -5.27
C ALA A 379 -11.02 -21.17 -5.74
N VAL A 380 -9.88 -21.84 -6.02
CA VAL A 380 -8.68 -21.16 -6.54
C VAL A 380 -8.91 -20.61 -7.94
N GLY A 381 -9.67 -21.30 -8.81
CA GLY A 381 -10.08 -20.76 -10.11
C GLY A 381 -10.88 -19.47 -10.00
N LEU A 382 -11.83 -19.42 -9.06
CA LEU A 382 -12.58 -18.20 -8.76
C LEU A 382 -11.64 -17.08 -8.28
N LEU A 383 -10.71 -17.39 -7.37
CA LEU A 383 -9.76 -16.40 -6.86
C LEU A 383 -8.81 -15.87 -7.95
N ALA A 384 -8.35 -16.74 -8.86
CA ALA A 384 -7.49 -16.36 -9.98
C ALA A 384 -8.17 -15.33 -10.89
N SER A 385 -9.48 -15.50 -11.14
CA SER A 385 -10.31 -14.51 -11.84
C SER A 385 -10.29 -13.17 -11.12
N LEU A 386 -10.52 -13.18 -9.80
CA LEU A 386 -10.56 -11.95 -9.02
C LEU A 386 -9.20 -11.23 -9.03
N ARG A 387 -8.12 -11.99 -8.87
CA ARG A 387 -6.75 -11.46 -8.87
C ARG A 387 -6.41 -10.78 -10.19
N SER A 388 -6.73 -11.41 -11.31
CA SER A 388 -6.49 -10.83 -12.63
C SER A 388 -7.27 -9.54 -12.84
N LYS A 389 -8.57 -9.51 -12.49
CA LYS A 389 -9.41 -8.30 -12.60
C LYS A 389 -8.87 -7.16 -11.73
N LYS A 390 -8.42 -7.45 -10.51
CA LYS A 390 -7.82 -6.44 -9.62
C LYS A 390 -6.57 -5.82 -10.22
N LEU A 391 -5.76 -6.64 -10.89
CA LEU A 391 -4.54 -6.22 -11.58
C LEU A 391 -4.79 -5.77 -13.02
N SER A 392 -5.99 -5.25 -13.32
CA SER A 392 -6.33 -4.66 -14.62
C SER A 392 -6.16 -5.62 -15.81
N GLY A 393 -6.42 -6.92 -15.60
CA GLY A 393 -6.38 -7.95 -16.64
C GLY A 393 -4.97 -8.47 -16.97
N GLN A 394 -4.03 -8.31 -16.03
CA GLN A 394 -2.76 -9.05 -16.06
C GLN A 394 -3.00 -10.55 -15.99
N TRP A 395 -2.12 -11.32 -16.64
CA TRP A 395 -2.15 -12.77 -16.62
C TRP A 395 -1.78 -13.30 -15.24
N ILE A 396 -2.65 -14.13 -14.66
CA ILE A 396 -2.38 -14.84 -13.41
C ILE A 396 -2.09 -16.31 -13.71
N GLY A 397 -1.08 -16.88 -13.05
CA GLY A 397 -0.76 -18.29 -13.21
C GLY A 397 -1.45 -19.16 -12.17
N VAL A 398 -1.82 -20.39 -12.55
CA VAL A 398 -2.22 -21.44 -11.61
C VAL A 398 -1.40 -22.70 -11.88
N MET A 399 -0.61 -23.13 -10.92
CA MET A 399 0.17 -24.37 -11.01
C MET A 399 -0.53 -25.49 -10.23
N VAL A 400 -0.83 -26.60 -10.90
CA VAL A 400 -1.34 -27.82 -10.27
C VAL A 400 -0.19 -28.78 -10.04
N THR A 401 0.29 -28.85 -8.80
CA THR A 401 1.39 -29.71 -8.38
C THR A 401 1.47 -29.81 -6.85
N ALA A 402 2.01 -30.92 -6.36
CA ALA A 402 2.48 -31.04 -4.98
C ALA A 402 4.01 -31.21 -4.85
N SER A 403 4.80 -30.89 -5.88
CA SER A 403 6.27 -30.85 -5.83
C SER A 403 6.84 -32.19 -5.30
N HIS A 404 7.61 -32.17 -4.21
CA HIS A 404 8.25 -33.32 -3.55
C HIS A 404 7.30 -34.32 -2.86
N ASN A 405 6.00 -34.03 -2.71
CA ASN A 405 5.08 -34.93 -2.00
C ASN A 405 4.90 -36.29 -2.73
N PRO A 406 4.43 -37.34 -2.02
CA PRO A 406 4.07 -38.63 -2.62
C PRO A 406 3.04 -38.50 -3.75
N ALA A 407 2.99 -39.49 -4.65
CA ALA A 407 2.18 -39.47 -5.87
C ALA A 407 0.66 -39.30 -5.62
N GLU A 408 0.13 -39.79 -4.50
CA GLU A 408 -1.31 -39.67 -4.17
C GLU A 408 -1.77 -38.24 -3.83
N ASP A 409 -0.83 -37.36 -3.45
CA ASP A 409 -1.12 -35.96 -3.16
C ASP A 409 -1.25 -35.16 -4.44
N ASN A 410 -1.86 -33.98 -4.34
CA ASN A 410 -1.67 -32.92 -5.32
C ASN A 410 -1.81 -31.57 -4.62
N GLY A 411 -1.73 -30.48 -5.37
CA GLY A 411 -1.86 -29.15 -4.83
C GLY A 411 -2.15 -28.13 -5.90
N VAL A 412 -2.46 -26.92 -5.46
CA VAL A 412 -2.71 -25.80 -6.34
C VAL A 412 -2.14 -24.53 -5.72
N LYS A 413 -1.33 -23.80 -6.50
CA LYS A 413 -0.76 -22.50 -6.11
C LYS A 413 -1.02 -21.46 -7.19
N LEU A 414 -1.34 -20.25 -6.75
CA LEU A 414 -1.35 -19.07 -7.61
C LEU A 414 0.08 -18.59 -7.84
N VAL A 415 0.36 -18.16 -9.07
CA VAL A 415 1.58 -17.44 -9.44
C VAL A 415 1.24 -15.96 -9.45
N ASP A 416 1.97 -15.19 -8.65
CA ASP A 416 1.66 -13.84 -8.13
C ASP A 416 0.79 -13.76 -6.83
N PRO A 417 1.11 -14.50 -5.73
CA PRO A 417 0.45 -14.27 -4.46
C PRO A 417 1.22 -13.25 -3.59
N MET A 418 0.61 -12.09 -3.37
CA MET A 418 0.90 -11.26 -2.19
C MET A 418 0.26 -11.91 -0.96
N ALA A 419 0.92 -11.84 0.20
CA ALA A 419 0.48 -12.49 1.45
C ALA A 419 -0.99 -12.18 1.84
N GLU A 420 -1.50 -10.99 1.48
CA GLU A 420 -2.88 -10.58 1.77
C GLU A 420 -3.95 -11.45 1.08
N TRP A 421 -3.61 -12.15 -0.01
CA TRP A 421 -4.57 -12.92 -0.82
C TRP A 421 -4.72 -14.38 -0.35
N GLU A 422 -3.81 -14.88 0.49
CA GLU A 422 -3.87 -16.24 1.06
C GLU A 422 -5.15 -16.42 1.92
N ALA A 423 -5.55 -15.36 2.64
CA ALA A 423 -6.76 -15.36 3.45
C ALA A 423 -8.04 -15.45 2.59
N TYR A 424 -8.07 -14.79 1.43
CA TYR A 424 -9.20 -14.88 0.49
C TYR A 424 -9.31 -16.27 -0.14
N ALA A 425 -8.17 -16.90 -0.47
CA ALA A 425 -8.13 -18.28 -0.93
C ALA A 425 -8.70 -19.23 0.11
N THR A 426 -8.23 -19.10 1.35
CA THR A 426 -8.69 -19.89 2.51
C THR A 426 -10.18 -19.73 2.75
N ARG A 427 -10.70 -18.49 2.66
CA ARG A 427 -12.12 -18.22 2.84
C ARG A 427 -12.99 -18.84 1.74
N LEU A 428 -12.59 -18.73 0.47
CA LEU A 428 -13.31 -19.37 -0.64
C LEU A 428 -13.29 -20.90 -0.53
N ALA A 429 -12.14 -21.50 -0.21
CA ALA A 429 -12.03 -22.96 -0.05
C ALA A 429 -12.89 -23.48 1.12
N ASN A 430 -13.05 -22.68 2.18
CA ASN A 430 -13.87 -23.03 3.34
C ASN A 430 -15.33 -22.61 3.22
N ALA A 431 -15.75 -21.91 2.16
CA ALA A 431 -17.16 -21.60 1.94
C ALA A 431 -17.99 -22.88 1.76
N PRO A 432 -19.25 -22.93 2.24
CA PRO A 432 -20.25 -23.90 1.77
C PRO A 432 -20.46 -23.74 0.26
N LEU A 433 -20.61 -24.86 -0.47
CA LEU A 433 -20.71 -24.83 -1.93
C LEU A 433 -21.94 -24.07 -2.45
N ASP A 434 -23.06 -24.17 -1.72
CA ASP A 434 -24.30 -23.42 -1.99
C ASP A 434 -24.15 -21.90 -1.80
N LYS A 435 -23.13 -21.47 -1.03
CA LYS A 435 -22.84 -20.06 -0.72
C LYS A 435 -21.56 -19.54 -1.36
N VAL A 436 -20.84 -20.34 -2.14
CA VAL A 436 -19.54 -19.95 -2.71
C VAL A 436 -19.67 -18.72 -3.61
N ALA A 437 -20.79 -18.58 -4.32
CA ALA A 437 -21.07 -17.42 -5.17
C ALA A 437 -21.36 -16.15 -4.36
N ASP A 438 -21.95 -16.28 -3.17
CA ASP A 438 -22.16 -15.15 -2.25
C ASP A 438 -20.83 -14.69 -1.66
N VAL A 439 -19.98 -15.62 -1.23
CA VAL A 439 -18.62 -15.31 -0.75
C VAL A 439 -17.79 -14.64 -1.86
N TYR A 440 -17.94 -15.07 -3.11
CA TYR A 440 -17.33 -14.42 -4.26
C TYR A 440 -17.78 -12.95 -4.40
N ASP A 441 -19.09 -12.68 -4.33
CA ASP A 441 -19.66 -11.31 -4.34
C ASP A 441 -19.19 -10.46 -3.16
N GLU A 442 -19.08 -11.04 -1.97
CA GLU A 442 -18.55 -10.35 -0.80
C GLU A 442 -17.09 -9.93 -1.01
N LEU A 443 -16.26 -10.81 -1.58
CA LEU A 443 -14.86 -10.50 -1.88
C LEU A 443 -14.73 -9.40 -2.93
N ILE A 444 -15.59 -9.37 -3.94
CA ILE A 444 -15.62 -8.29 -4.95
C ILE A 444 -15.83 -6.92 -4.28
N LYS A 445 -16.74 -6.85 -3.30
CA LYS A 445 -17.03 -5.64 -2.53
C LYS A 445 -15.88 -5.27 -1.59
N GLU A 446 -15.34 -6.25 -0.87
CA GLU A 446 -14.27 -6.04 0.10
C GLU A 446 -12.97 -5.57 -0.58
N ILE A 447 -12.62 -6.17 -1.72
CA ILE A 447 -11.39 -5.87 -2.46
C ILE A 447 -11.54 -4.57 -3.28
N ASP A 448 -12.74 -3.99 -3.38
CA ASP A 448 -13.09 -2.84 -4.23
C ASP A 448 -12.62 -3.05 -5.68
N MET A 449 -13.31 -3.98 -6.35
CA MET A 449 -12.95 -4.45 -7.67
C MET A 449 -13.77 -3.83 -8.80
N LYS A 450 -13.10 -3.54 -9.92
CA LYS A 450 -13.74 -3.12 -11.17
C LYS A 450 -14.04 -4.35 -12.02
N MET A 451 -15.29 -4.80 -12.04
CA MET A 451 -15.67 -6.02 -12.77
C MET A 451 -15.62 -5.88 -14.29
N THR A 452 -15.55 -4.64 -14.81
CA THR A 452 -15.33 -4.35 -16.24
C THR A 452 -13.98 -4.80 -16.77
N ASN A 453 -12.98 -4.99 -15.90
CA ASN A 453 -11.66 -5.42 -16.36
C ASN A 453 -11.74 -6.85 -16.92
N PRO A 454 -11.07 -7.15 -18.04
CA PRO A 454 -10.92 -8.52 -18.48
C PRO A 454 -10.13 -9.31 -17.43
N ALA A 455 -10.36 -10.61 -17.39
CA ALA A 455 -9.61 -11.53 -16.56
C ALA A 455 -8.88 -12.51 -17.46
N ARG A 456 -7.60 -12.77 -17.18
CA ARG A 456 -6.74 -13.66 -17.95
C ARG A 456 -5.98 -14.59 -17.03
N VAL A 457 -6.09 -15.89 -17.28
CA VAL A 457 -5.44 -16.92 -16.47
C VAL A 457 -4.69 -17.89 -17.37
N VAL A 458 -3.48 -18.26 -16.97
CA VAL A 458 -2.73 -19.33 -17.60
C VAL A 458 -2.44 -20.41 -16.57
N PHE A 459 -2.51 -21.67 -16.95
CA PHE A 459 -2.27 -22.74 -16.00
C PHE A 459 -1.55 -23.91 -16.63
N ALA A 460 -0.89 -24.68 -15.78
CA ALA A 460 -0.16 -25.89 -16.14
C ALA A 460 -0.22 -26.90 -15.00
N ARG A 461 0.22 -28.12 -15.26
CA ARG A 461 0.28 -29.21 -14.27
C ARG A 461 1.58 -30.00 -14.38
N ASP A 462 1.91 -30.71 -13.30
CA ASP A 462 2.92 -31.78 -13.31
C ASP A 462 2.35 -33.10 -13.86
N THR A 463 3.07 -34.20 -13.65
CA THR A 463 2.75 -35.55 -14.16
C THR A 463 1.81 -36.35 -13.25
N ARG A 464 1.28 -35.79 -12.16
CA ARG A 464 0.40 -36.52 -11.23
C ARG A 464 -0.87 -37.00 -11.93
N ALA A 465 -1.30 -38.23 -11.63
CA ALA A 465 -2.49 -38.84 -12.23
C ALA A 465 -3.77 -38.02 -12.05
N SER A 466 -3.92 -37.37 -10.88
CA SER A 466 -5.05 -36.50 -10.56
C SER A 466 -5.08 -35.17 -11.32
N GLY A 467 -3.97 -34.75 -11.94
CA GLY A 467 -3.81 -33.45 -12.57
C GLY A 467 -4.82 -33.19 -13.69
N SER A 468 -5.17 -34.21 -14.49
CA SER A 468 -6.17 -34.09 -15.56
C SER A 468 -7.56 -33.71 -15.01
N ARG A 469 -8.01 -34.42 -13.97
CA ARG A 469 -9.27 -34.13 -13.28
C ARG A 469 -9.27 -32.73 -12.68
N LEU A 470 -8.22 -32.37 -11.93
CA LEU A 470 -8.14 -31.07 -11.25
C LEU A 470 -8.09 -29.90 -12.25
N VAL A 471 -7.40 -30.04 -13.39
CA VAL A 471 -7.46 -29.06 -14.47
C VAL A 471 -8.87 -28.94 -15.05
N GLY A 472 -9.61 -30.04 -15.19
CA GLY A 472 -11.03 -30.01 -15.55
C GLY A 472 -11.88 -29.16 -14.57
N VAL A 473 -11.62 -29.29 -13.27
CA VAL A 473 -12.28 -28.49 -12.23
C VAL A 473 -11.91 -27.01 -12.32
N LEU A 474 -10.62 -26.71 -12.52
CA LEU A 474 -10.14 -25.35 -12.73
C LEU A 474 -10.81 -24.70 -13.94
N ASN A 475 -10.91 -25.42 -15.06
CA ASN A 475 -11.59 -24.96 -16.27
C ASN A 475 -13.06 -24.63 -16.02
N ALA A 476 -13.78 -25.44 -15.23
CA ALA A 476 -15.17 -25.18 -14.87
C ALA A 476 -15.31 -23.84 -14.12
N ALA A 477 -14.44 -23.56 -13.15
CA ALA A 477 -14.44 -22.29 -12.41
C ALA A 477 -14.10 -21.08 -13.30
N LEU A 478 -13.09 -21.21 -14.16
CA LEU A 478 -12.68 -20.13 -15.08
C LEU A 478 -13.76 -19.84 -16.14
N THR A 479 -14.42 -20.88 -16.65
CA THR A 479 -15.56 -20.75 -17.57
C THR A 479 -16.75 -20.08 -16.89
N ALA A 480 -17.08 -20.48 -15.66
CA ALA A 480 -18.17 -19.89 -14.89
C ALA A 480 -17.96 -18.39 -14.57
N THR A 481 -16.70 -17.94 -14.53
CA THR A 481 -16.33 -16.54 -14.28
C THR A 481 -16.00 -15.73 -15.55
N GLU A 482 -16.26 -16.29 -16.73
CA GLU A 482 -16.04 -15.65 -18.04
C GLU A 482 -14.59 -15.15 -18.23
N VAL A 483 -13.63 -15.95 -17.78
CA VAL A 483 -12.19 -15.63 -17.84
C VAL A 483 -11.60 -16.13 -19.17
N GLU A 484 -10.72 -15.34 -19.78
CA GLU A 484 -9.87 -15.82 -20.87
C GLU A 484 -8.79 -16.72 -20.27
N PHE A 485 -8.68 -17.98 -20.69
CA PHE A 485 -7.67 -18.88 -20.14
C PHE A 485 -6.92 -19.74 -21.15
N VAL A 486 -5.70 -20.13 -20.77
CA VAL A 486 -4.80 -20.94 -21.60
C VAL A 486 -4.26 -22.13 -20.77
N ASP A 487 -4.48 -23.33 -21.27
CA ASP A 487 -3.92 -24.58 -20.73
C ASP A 487 -2.57 -24.89 -21.41
N LEU A 488 -1.47 -24.70 -20.67
CA LEU A 488 -0.11 -25.01 -21.14
C LEU A 488 0.24 -26.49 -20.99
N LYS A 489 -0.70 -27.35 -20.58
CA LYS A 489 -0.51 -28.79 -20.40
C LYS A 489 0.53 -29.09 -19.32
N TYR A 490 1.57 -29.86 -19.67
CA TYR A 490 2.62 -30.28 -18.76
C TYR A 490 3.76 -29.28 -18.82
N MET A 491 4.07 -28.65 -17.69
CA MET A 491 5.19 -27.71 -17.55
C MET A 491 5.84 -27.94 -16.18
N THR A 492 7.11 -27.60 -16.04
CA THR A 492 7.71 -27.42 -14.71
C THR A 492 7.07 -26.21 -14.02
N THR A 493 7.14 -26.14 -12.68
CA THR A 493 6.73 -24.93 -11.95
C THR A 493 7.41 -23.67 -12.50
N PRO A 494 8.74 -23.66 -12.73
CA PRO A 494 9.44 -22.49 -13.26
C PRO A 494 9.00 -22.08 -14.67
N GLN A 495 8.65 -23.03 -15.53
CA GLN A 495 8.15 -22.75 -16.89
C GLN A 495 6.82 -21.99 -16.83
N LEU A 496 5.90 -22.32 -15.91
CA LEU A 496 4.67 -21.55 -15.75
C LEU A 496 4.97 -20.12 -15.28
N HIS A 497 5.85 -19.95 -14.28
CA HIS A 497 6.27 -18.63 -13.80
C HIS A 497 6.93 -17.80 -14.91
N TYR A 498 7.74 -18.42 -15.75
CA TYR A 498 8.34 -17.81 -16.94
C TYR A 498 7.25 -17.28 -17.88
N VAL A 499 6.29 -18.12 -18.28
CA VAL A 499 5.21 -17.71 -19.21
C VAL A 499 4.37 -16.58 -18.64
N VAL A 500 4.00 -16.63 -17.36
CA VAL A 500 3.26 -15.56 -16.68
C VAL A 500 4.02 -14.24 -16.75
N ARG A 501 5.32 -14.26 -16.43
CA ARG A 501 6.17 -13.05 -16.47
C ARG A 501 6.33 -12.53 -17.89
N CYS A 502 6.58 -13.40 -18.88
CA CYS A 502 6.67 -13.02 -20.29
C CYS A 502 5.38 -12.36 -20.77
N LYS A 503 4.22 -12.97 -20.54
CA LYS A 503 2.92 -12.43 -20.97
C LYS A 503 2.61 -11.06 -20.37
N ASN A 504 3.07 -10.79 -19.15
CA ASN A 504 2.85 -9.51 -18.48
C ASN A 504 3.92 -8.44 -18.78
N THR A 505 5.04 -8.81 -19.41
CA THR A 505 6.15 -7.89 -19.74
C THR A 505 6.37 -7.72 -21.24
N LEU A 506 5.68 -8.49 -22.08
CA LEU A 506 5.76 -8.41 -23.54
C LEU A 506 5.44 -6.99 -24.04
N GLY A 507 6.31 -6.45 -24.91
CA GLY A 507 6.15 -5.10 -25.45
C GLY A 507 6.47 -3.98 -24.45
N THR A 508 7.02 -4.30 -23.27
CA THR A 508 7.51 -3.33 -22.30
C THR A 508 9.04 -3.24 -22.35
N GLN A 509 9.63 -2.21 -21.74
CA GLN A 509 11.09 -2.11 -21.60
C GLN A 509 11.73 -3.24 -20.75
N TYR A 510 10.91 -4.04 -20.07
CA TYR A 510 11.33 -5.14 -19.19
C TYR A 510 10.93 -6.51 -19.75
N GLU A 511 10.74 -6.61 -21.06
CA GLU A 511 10.35 -7.85 -21.73
C GLU A 511 11.24 -9.02 -21.32
N TYR A 512 10.61 -10.05 -20.74
CA TYR A 512 11.34 -11.17 -20.15
C TYR A 512 11.70 -12.27 -21.17
N GLY A 513 10.99 -12.32 -22.30
CA GLY A 513 11.16 -13.31 -23.35
C GLY A 513 9.84 -13.69 -24.00
N GLU A 514 9.89 -14.65 -24.94
CA GLU A 514 8.73 -15.16 -25.63
C GLU A 514 7.85 -16.03 -24.69
N PRO A 515 6.53 -15.81 -24.59
CA PRO A 515 5.65 -16.49 -23.64
C PRO A 515 5.28 -17.92 -24.06
N THR A 516 6.26 -18.74 -24.42
CA THR A 516 6.10 -20.12 -24.89
C THR A 516 7.11 -21.05 -24.23
N GLU A 517 6.85 -22.36 -24.28
CA GLU A 517 7.81 -23.36 -23.82
C GLU A 517 9.12 -23.32 -24.63
N GLN A 518 9.04 -23.11 -25.94
CA GLN A 518 10.19 -22.92 -26.80
C GLN A 518 11.00 -21.68 -26.40
N GLY A 519 10.33 -20.55 -26.14
CA GLY A 519 10.98 -19.31 -25.70
C GLY A 519 11.78 -19.48 -24.40
N TYR A 520 11.28 -20.30 -23.48
CA TYR A 520 12.01 -20.69 -22.27
C TYR A 520 13.32 -21.43 -22.60
N TYR A 521 13.27 -22.46 -23.45
CA TYR A 521 14.46 -23.20 -23.85
C TYR A 521 15.47 -22.34 -24.59
N GLU A 522 15.01 -21.53 -25.55
CA GLU A 522 15.87 -20.62 -26.31
C GLU A 522 16.54 -19.59 -25.41
N LYS A 523 15.81 -19.01 -24.45
CA LYS A 523 16.39 -18.05 -23.50
C LYS A 523 17.51 -18.69 -22.66
N LEU A 524 17.26 -19.87 -22.07
CA LEU A 524 18.26 -20.58 -21.28
C LEU A 524 19.47 -21.01 -22.13
N ALA A 525 19.24 -21.58 -23.31
CA ALA A 525 20.32 -22.04 -24.17
C ALA A 525 21.19 -20.88 -24.69
N ASN A 526 20.56 -19.78 -25.12
CA ASN A 526 21.29 -18.62 -25.63
C ASN A 526 22.10 -17.92 -24.54
N SER A 527 21.54 -17.78 -23.34
CA SER A 527 22.25 -17.19 -22.19
C SER A 527 23.38 -18.09 -21.71
N PHE A 528 23.14 -19.41 -21.59
CA PHE A 528 24.19 -20.38 -21.24
C PHE A 528 25.34 -20.35 -22.25
N LYS A 529 25.04 -20.34 -23.55
CA LYS A 529 26.06 -20.23 -24.61
C LYS A 529 26.91 -18.96 -24.47
N LYS A 530 26.31 -17.83 -24.11
CA LYS A 530 27.03 -16.56 -23.89
C LYS A 530 27.93 -16.65 -22.65
N VAL A 531 27.43 -17.18 -21.52
CA VAL A 531 28.24 -17.36 -20.30
C VAL A 531 29.39 -18.33 -20.55
N MET A 532 29.19 -19.39 -21.33
CA MET A 532 30.19 -20.41 -21.62
C MET A 532 31.25 -20.00 -22.67
N ARG A 533 31.25 -18.75 -23.14
CA ARG A 533 32.18 -18.29 -24.16
C ARG A 533 33.63 -18.40 -23.68
N GLY A 534 34.41 -19.28 -24.31
CA GLY A 534 35.83 -19.46 -24.02
C GLY A 534 36.14 -20.46 -22.91
N VAL A 535 35.12 -21.05 -22.29
CA VAL A 535 35.26 -22.10 -21.26
C VAL A 535 34.49 -23.36 -21.68
N LYS A 536 34.79 -24.50 -21.04
CA LYS A 536 34.12 -25.78 -21.32
C LYS A 536 33.83 -26.52 -20.03
N VAL A 537 32.67 -27.17 -19.99
CA VAL A 537 32.33 -28.12 -18.91
C VAL A 537 33.26 -29.33 -19.02
N GLN A 538 33.76 -29.79 -17.87
CA GLN A 538 34.57 -31.02 -17.78
C GLN A 538 33.73 -32.16 -17.20
N GLY A 539 33.81 -33.33 -17.86
CA GLY A 539 33.04 -34.52 -17.49
C GLY A 539 31.54 -34.42 -17.82
N SER A 540 30.80 -35.49 -17.51
CA SER A 540 29.35 -35.57 -17.69
C SER A 540 28.59 -35.19 -16.41
N LEU A 541 27.39 -34.65 -16.57
CA LEU A 541 26.43 -34.44 -15.48
C LEU A 541 25.33 -35.52 -15.56
N THR A 542 25.16 -36.32 -14.51
CA THR A 542 24.02 -37.25 -14.41
C THR A 542 22.90 -36.60 -13.60
N VAL A 543 21.72 -36.44 -14.19
CA VAL A 543 20.58 -35.77 -13.58
C VAL A 543 19.46 -36.77 -13.32
N ASP A 544 19.17 -36.99 -12.04
CA ASP A 544 17.99 -37.69 -11.56
C ASP A 544 16.78 -36.76 -11.59
N CYS A 545 15.79 -37.10 -12.42
CA CYS A 545 14.64 -36.27 -12.71
C CYS A 545 13.39 -36.64 -11.88
N ALA A 546 13.56 -37.43 -10.81
CA ALA A 546 12.51 -37.80 -9.86
C ALA A 546 11.26 -38.48 -10.46
N ASN A 547 11.38 -39.02 -11.68
CA ASN A 547 10.27 -39.48 -12.52
C ASN A 547 9.18 -38.40 -12.72
N GLY A 548 9.58 -37.13 -12.60
CA GLY A 548 8.71 -35.96 -12.68
C GLY A 548 8.74 -35.26 -14.03
N VAL A 549 7.98 -34.17 -14.14
CA VAL A 549 7.87 -33.39 -15.38
C VAL A 549 9.22 -32.82 -15.82
N GLY A 550 10.17 -32.62 -14.91
CA GLY A 550 11.54 -32.18 -15.21
C GLY A 550 12.30 -33.09 -16.18
N GLY A 551 12.03 -34.40 -16.19
CA GLY A 551 12.73 -35.36 -17.05
C GLY A 551 12.54 -35.09 -18.55
N PRO A 552 11.30 -35.14 -19.06
CA PRO A 552 11.01 -34.79 -20.45
C PRO A 552 11.43 -33.36 -20.82
N LYS A 553 11.30 -32.40 -19.90
CA LYS A 553 11.63 -30.98 -20.15
C LYS A 553 13.13 -30.74 -20.23
N LEU A 554 13.93 -31.44 -19.42
CA LEU A 554 15.39 -31.43 -19.54
C LEU A 554 15.84 -32.11 -20.86
N ARG A 555 15.24 -33.24 -21.25
CA ARG A 555 15.53 -33.88 -22.55
C ARG A 555 15.23 -32.95 -23.72
N GLU A 556 14.16 -32.15 -23.64
CA GLU A 556 13.85 -31.17 -24.68
C GLU A 556 14.85 -30.01 -24.68
N LEU A 557 15.17 -29.44 -23.51
CA LEU A 557 16.17 -28.38 -23.35
C LEU A 557 17.55 -28.80 -23.90
N MET A 558 17.96 -30.06 -23.71
CA MET A 558 19.21 -30.61 -24.22
C MET A 558 19.37 -30.46 -25.74
N LYS A 559 18.27 -30.43 -26.51
CA LYS A 559 18.31 -30.22 -27.97
C LYS A 559 18.75 -28.81 -28.36
N TYR A 560 18.57 -27.84 -27.46
CA TYR A 560 18.95 -26.44 -27.65
C TYR A 560 20.34 -26.13 -27.10
N LEU A 561 20.86 -26.97 -26.20
CA LEU A 561 22.14 -26.79 -25.55
C LEU A 561 23.31 -27.31 -26.38
N THR A 562 24.49 -26.71 -26.20
CA THR A 562 25.75 -27.19 -26.78
C THR A 562 26.87 -27.12 -25.74
N GLY A 563 27.84 -28.04 -25.79
CA GLY A 563 29.03 -27.99 -24.95
C GLY A 563 28.88 -28.55 -23.53
N ILE A 564 27.79 -29.25 -23.22
CA ILE A 564 27.56 -29.98 -21.97
C ILE A 564 27.04 -31.40 -22.28
N ASP A 565 27.53 -32.40 -21.55
CA ASP A 565 27.08 -33.79 -21.62
C ASP A 565 26.18 -34.10 -20.42
N ILE A 566 24.88 -34.28 -20.67
CA ILE A 566 23.86 -34.52 -19.65
C ILE A 566 23.27 -35.91 -19.84
N LYS A 567 23.27 -36.72 -18.78
CA LYS A 567 22.63 -38.05 -18.72
C LYS A 567 21.39 -37.97 -17.84
N VAL A 568 20.22 -38.19 -18.44
CA VAL A 568 18.94 -38.20 -17.70
C VAL A 568 18.66 -39.60 -17.15
N VAL A 569 18.32 -39.68 -15.87
CA VAL A 569 17.86 -40.90 -15.20
C VAL A 569 16.59 -40.62 -14.38
N ASN A 570 15.84 -41.67 -14.04
CA ASN A 570 14.55 -41.57 -13.33
C ASN A 570 13.61 -40.58 -14.02
N ASP A 571 13.16 -40.92 -15.23
CA ASP A 571 12.23 -40.12 -16.02
C ASP A 571 11.00 -40.90 -16.49
N ASP A 572 10.61 -41.94 -15.74
CA ASP A 572 9.39 -42.71 -15.99
C ASP A 572 8.14 -41.92 -15.59
N VAL A 573 7.78 -40.94 -16.41
CA VAL A 573 6.58 -40.11 -16.24
C VAL A 573 5.28 -40.83 -16.60
N ILE A 574 5.37 -42.06 -17.13
CA ILE A 574 4.21 -42.86 -17.52
C ILE A 574 3.61 -43.53 -16.27
N ASN A 575 4.46 -44.01 -15.36
CA ASN A 575 4.05 -44.55 -14.08
C ASN A 575 4.00 -43.46 -13.00
N PRO A 576 2.80 -42.98 -12.59
CA PRO A 576 2.70 -41.93 -11.58
C PRO A 576 3.24 -42.35 -10.21
N ASP A 577 3.23 -43.65 -9.89
CA ASP A 577 3.73 -44.17 -8.60
C ASP A 577 5.25 -44.05 -8.48
N ALA A 578 5.97 -43.89 -9.60
CA ALA A 578 7.41 -43.69 -9.61
C ALA A 578 7.82 -42.26 -9.20
N LEU A 579 6.88 -41.30 -9.21
CA LEU A 579 7.14 -39.89 -8.90
C LEU A 579 7.69 -39.74 -7.47
N ASN A 580 8.90 -39.17 -7.36
CA ASN A 580 9.64 -38.99 -6.10
C ASN A 580 9.88 -40.29 -5.29
N PHE A 581 9.71 -41.47 -5.89
CA PHE A 581 9.86 -42.75 -5.18
C PHE A 581 11.32 -43.18 -5.12
N ASP A 582 11.92 -43.11 -3.93
CA ASP A 582 13.33 -43.42 -3.66
C ASP A 582 14.34 -42.64 -4.55
N CYS A 583 13.92 -41.49 -5.07
CA CYS A 583 14.71 -40.60 -5.92
C CYS A 583 14.27 -39.13 -5.75
N GLY A 584 14.99 -38.21 -6.40
CA GLY A 584 14.70 -36.79 -6.39
C GLY A 584 15.38 -36.00 -5.26
N ALA A 585 15.33 -34.68 -5.37
CA ALA A 585 16.08 -33.75 -4.52
C ALA A 585 15.75 -33.91 -3.03
N ASP A 586 14.46 -34.05 -2.68
CA ASP A 586 14.03 -34.20 -1.29
C ASP A 586 14.53 -35.52 -0.68
N TYR A 587 14.44 -36.62 -1.43
CA TYR A 587 14.97 -37.91 -1.00
C TYR A 587 16.48 -37.84 -0.75
N VAL A 588 17.24 -37.29 -1.70
CA VAL A 588 18.71 -37.17 -1.59
C VAL A 588 19.09 -36.28 -0.41
N LYS A 589 18.41 -35.15 -0.22
CA LYS A 589 18.66 -34.21 0.88
C LYS A 589 18.33 -34.82 2.24
N THR A 590 17.17 -35.46 2.38
CA THR A 590 16.67 -35.96 3.67
C THR A 590 17.34 -37.26 4.09
N LYS A 591 17.60 -38.18 3.14
CA LYS A 591 18.27 -39.46 3.41
C LYS A 591 19.79 -39.35 3.37
N GLN A 592 20.34 -38.23 2.88
CA GLN A 592 21.78 -37.99 2.69
C GLN A 592 22.48 -39.17 2.00
N ARG A 593 21.86 -39.69 0.94
CA ARG A 593 22.40 -40.75 0.10
C ARG A 593 21.90 -40.58 -1.33
N ALA A 594 22.64 -41.14 -2.29
CA ALA A 594 22.19 -41.21 -3.68
C ALA A 594 20.92 -42.09 -3.83
N PRO A 595 20.11 -41.88 -4.87
CA PRO A 595 19.02 -42.79 -5.21
C PRO A 595 19.52 -44.24 -5.30
N PRO A 596 18.81 -45.25 -4.76
CA PRO A 596 19.27 -46.64 -4.80
C PRO A 596 19.39 -47.20 -6.22
N SER A 597 18.63 -46.62 -7.16
CA SER A 597 18.70 -46.93 -8.59
C SER A 597 19.93 -46.34 -9.29
N SER A 598 20.69 -45.46 -8.63
CA SER A 598 21.84 -44.77 -9.22
C SER A 598 22.94 -45.74 -9.62
N LYS A 599 23.48 -45.52 -10.82
CA LYS A 599 24.64 -46.25 -11.38
C LYS A 599 25.84 -45.32 -11.62
N ALA A 600 25.82 -44.13 -11.00
CA ALA A 600 26.89 -43.16 -11.11
C ALA A 600 28.19 -43.76 -10.56
N ALA A 601 29.29 -43.54 -11.27
CA ALA A 601 30.62 -43.96 -10.84
C ALA A 601 31.19 -43.02 -9.77
N VAL A 602 32.30 -43.44 -9.16
CA VAL A 602 33.07 -42.59 -8.25
C VAL A 602 33.52 -41.33 -8.99
N LEU A 603 33.39 -40.16 -8.34
CA LEU A 603 33.61 -38.82 -8.89
C LEU A 603 32.64 -38.36 -9.99
N ASP A 604 31.64 -39.14 -10.38
CA ASP A 604 30.60 -38.65 -11.30
C ASP A 604 29.84 -37.50 -10.64
N ARG A 605 29.75 -36.38 -11.36
CA ARG A 605 28.96 -35.23 -10.93
C ARG A 605 27.49 -35.55 -11.15
N CYS A 606 26.72 -35.55 -10.07
CA CYS A 606 25.30 -35.85 -10.10
C CYS A 606 24.47 -34.69 -9.56
N ALA A 607 23.26 -34.57 -10.07
CA ALA A 607 22.24 -33.69 -9.55
C ALA A 607 20.90 -34.41 -9.47
N SER A 608 20.03 -33.99 -8.55
CA SER A 608 18.65 -34.45 -8.48
C SER A 608 17.71 -33.25 -8.51
N LEU A 609 16.68 -33.34 -9.35
CA LEU A 609 15.52 -32.46 -9.39
C LEU A 609 14.45 -32.98 -8.42
N ASP A 610 13.47 -32.16 -8.07
CA ASP A 610 12.20 -32.64 -7.50
C ASP A 610 11.10 -32.78 -8.57
N GLY A 611 9.94 -33.32 -8.18
CA GLY A 611 8.87 -33.72 -9.11
C GLY A 611 8.37 -32.64 -10.07
N ASP A 612 8.39 -31.35 -9.67
CA ASP A 612 8.01 -30.20 -10.51
C ASP A 612 9.20 -29.31 -10.93
N ALA A 613 10.43 -29.76 -10.65
CA ALA A 613 11.71 -29.15 -11.01
C ALA A 613 11.88 -27.70 -10.52
N ASP A 614 11.46 -27.41 -9.29
CA ASP A 614 11.73 -26.14 -8.60
C ASP A 614 12.85 -26.22 -7.54
N ARG A 615 13.41 -27.43 -7.32
CA ARG A 615 14.55 -27.68 -6.43
C ARG A 615 15.67 -28.42 -7.10
N LEU A 616 16.90 -28.08 -6.72
CA LEU A 616 18.11 -28.72 -7.20
C LEU A 616 19.07 -29.01 -6.05
N VAL A 617 19.57 -30.24 -6.00
CA VAL A 617 20.72 -30.59 -5.16
C VAL A 617 21.76 -31.32 -6.00
N TYR A 618 23.03 -31.05 -5.74
CA TYR A 618 24.15 -31.77 -6.31
C TYR A 618 24.69 -32.80 -5.32
N TYR A 619 25.37 -33.81 -5.83
CA TYR A 619 26.10 -34.78 -5.04
C TYR A 619 27.11 -35.53 -5.91
N PHE A 620 28.02 -36.23 -5.25
CA PHE A 620 28.93 -37.18 -5.87
C PHE A 620 29.39 -38.21 -4.82
N GLN A 621 30.01 -39.30 -5.29
CA GLN A 621 30.76 -40.20 -4.43
C GLN A 621 32.24 -39.83 -4.51
N ASP A 622 32.88 -39.60 -3.36
CA ASP A 622 34.32 -39.30 -3.31
C ASP A 622 35.17 -40.56 -3.57
N GLU A 623 36.50 -40.41 -3.61
CA GLU A 623 37.42 -41.51 -3.90
C GLU A 623 37.35 -42.68 -2.89
N SER A 624 36.77 -42.45 -1.72
CA SER A 624 36.53 -43.46 -0.69
C SER A 624 35.14 -44.08 -0.80
N ASN A 625 34.42 -43.83 -1.90
CA ASN A 625 33.05 -44.24 -2.16
C ASN A 625 32.05 -43.68 -1.12
N VAL A 626 32.36 -42.52 -0.53
CA VAL A 626 31.48 -41.85 0.44
C VAL A 626 30.63 -40.82 -0.27
N PHE A 627 29.31 -40.87 -0.06
CA PHE A 627 28.38 -39.89 -0.57
C PHE A 627 28.66 -38.49 0.01
N ARG A 628 28.75 -37.49 -0.87
CA ARG A 628 28.94 -36.09 -0.52
C ARG A 628 27.81 -35.26 -1.09
N LEU A 629 27.09 -34.55 -0.22
CA LEU A 629 25.98 -33.67 -0.58
C LEU A 629 26.49 -32.26 -0.90
N LEU A 630 25.93 -31.66 -1.94
CA LEU A 630 26.12 -30.27 -2.35
C LEU A 630 24.73 -29.63 -2.50
N ASP A 631 24.15 -29.19 -1.38
CA ASP A 631 22.76 -28.73 -1.30
C ASP A 631 22.57 -27.25 -1.69
N GLY A 632 21.39 -26.70 -1.41
CA GLY A 632 21.08 -25.31 -1.77
C GLY A 632 22.03 -24.26 -1.16
N ASP A 633 22.58 -24.47 0.04
CA ASP A 633 23.55 -23.52 0.62
C ASP A 633 24.89 -23.57 -0.12
N ARG A 634 25.27 -24.76 -0.62
CA ARG A 634 26.43 -24.93 -1.48
C ARG A 634 26.23 -24.20 -2.80
N ILE A 635 25.04 -24.25 -3.39
CA ILE A 635 24.69 -23.52 -4.61
C ILE A 635 24.70 -22.01 -4.35
N ALA A 636 24.10 -21.54 -3.25
CA ALA A 636 24.10 -20.12 -2.88
C ALA A 636 25.52 -19.57 -2.71
N THR A 637 26.37 -20.28 -1.97
CA THR A 637 27.76 -19.86 -1.73
C THR A 637 28.61 -19.89 -3.00
N LEU A 638 28.36 -20.87 -3.90
CA LEU A 638 28.99 -20.92 -5.22
C LEU A 638 28.61 -19.73 -6.09
N ALA A 639 27.31 -19.44 -6.19
CA ALA A 639 26.78 -18.32 -6.95
C ALA A 639 27.26 -16.96 -6.39
N ALA A 640 27.20 -16.78 -5.07
CA ALA A 640 27.65 -15.56 -4.41
C ALA A 640 29.15 -15.31 -4.61
N SER A 641 29.97 -16.37 -4.52
CA SER A 641 31.41 -16.27 -4.83
C SER A 641 31.63 -15.84 -6.28
N PHE A 642 30.97 -16.48 -7.24
CA PHE A 642 31.17 -16.20 -8.66
C PHE A 642 30.71 -14.80 -9.05
N ILE A 643 29.54 -14.37 -8.60
CA ILE A 643 29.03 -13.03 -8.88
C ILE A 643 29.90 -11.97 -8.20
N GLY A 644 30.40 -12.23 -6.99
CA GLY A 644 31.35 -11.36 -6.32
C GLY A 644 32.67 -11.20 -7.09
N ASP A 645 33.22 -12.31 -7.61
CA ASP A 645 34.42 -12.30 -8.45
C ASP A 645 34.19 -11.51 -9.75
N LEU A 646 33.08 -11.78 -10.45
CA LEU A 646 32.73 -11.08 -11.68
C LEU A 646 32.50 -9.58 -11.45
N ALA A 647 31.80 -9.19 -10.38
CA ALA A 647 31.55 -7.78 -10.06
C ALA A 647 32.85 -7.03 -9.76
N ARG A 648 33.81 -7.68 -9.09
CA ARG A 648 35.16 -7.13 -8.87
C ARG A 648 35.91 -6.98 -10.18
N ASN A 649 35.95 -8.04 -11.00
CA ASN A 649 36.64 -8.05 -12.29
C ASN A 649 36.05 -7.06 -13.30
N ALA A 650 34.74 -6.81 -13.23
CA ALA A 650 34.03 -5.80 -14.00
C ALA A 650 34.21 -4.36 -13.48
N GLY A 651 34.83 -4.15 -12.31
CA GLY A 651 35.03 -2.83 -11.71
C GLY A 651 33.77 -2.18 -11.16
N ILE A 652 32.73 -2.97 -10.85
CA ILE A 652 31.42 -2.48 -10.38
C ILE A 652 31.03 -2.97 -8.98
N ALA A 653 31.89 -3.73 -8.29
CA ALA A 653 31.63 -4.26 -6.95
C ALA A 653 31.26 -3.18 -5.92
N SER A 654 31.83 -1.97 -6.01
CA SER A 654 31.47 -0.85 -5.12
C SER A 654 30.10 -0.23 -5.41
N LYS A 655 29.54 -0.48 -6.60
CA LYS A 655 28.23 0.03 -7.04
C LYS A 655 27.09 -0.95 -6.78
N LEU A 656 27.40 -2.22 -6.51
CA LEU A 656 26.42 -3.29 -6.34
C LEU A 656 26.51 -3.90 -4.95
N LYS A 657 25.45 -3.78 -4.16
CA LYS A 657 25.33 -4.49 -2.88
C LYS A 657 24.87 -5.91 -3.14
N ILE A 658 25.79 -6.85 -3.01
CA ILE A 658 25.52 -8.29 -3.07
C ILE A 658 25.19 -8.77 -1.65
N GLY A 659 24.15 -9.56 -1.47
CA GLY A 659 23.80 -10.18 -0.19
C GLY A 659 23.27 -11.59 -0.35
N VAL A 660 23.42 -12.39 0.70
CA VAL A 660 22.92 -13.78 0.75
C VAL A 660 21.78 -13.88 1.75
N VAL A 661 20.69 -14.54 1.38
CA VAL A 661 19.54 -14.79 2.24
C VAL A 661 19.40 -16.29 2.47
N GLN A 662 19.34 -16.67 3.75
CA GLN A 662 19.21 -18.05 4.19
C GLN A 662 18.01 -18.21 5.13
N THR A 663 17.67 -19.46 5.46
CA THR A 663 16.76 -19.80 6.56
C THR A 663 17.53 -20.40 7.72
N ALA A 664 16.84 -20.69 8.82
CA ALA A 664 17.44 -21.35 9.97
C ALA A 664 18.02 -22.75 9.65
N TYR A 665 17.55 -23.40 8.57
CA TYR A 665 18.04 -24.73 8.16
C TYR A 665 19.41 -24.72 7.51
N ALA A 666 19.94 -23.53 7.16
CA ALA A 666 21.26 -23.43 6.59
C ALA A 666 22.33 -23.92 7.57
N ASN A 667 23.33 -24.65 7.08
CA ASN A 667 24.42 -25.13 7.92
C ASN A 667 25.23 -23.94 8.44
N GLY A 668 25.57 -23.92 9.73
CA GLY A 668 26.32 -22.82 10.34
C GLY A 668 27.68 -22.57 9.66
N ALA A 669 28.30 -23.61 9.09
CA ALA A 669 29.54 -23.45 8.33
C ALA A 669 29.36 -22.65 7.02
N SER A 670 28.21 -22.76 6.36
CA SER A 670 27.89 -21.98 5.16
C SER A 670 27.74 -20.49 5.49
N THR A 671 27.04 -20.18 6.58
CA THR A 671 26.90 -18.82 7.11
C THR A 671 28.27 -18.24 7.48
N ASP A 672 29.09 -19.02 8.19
CA ASP A 672 30.46 -18.65 8.54
C ASP A 672 31.31 -18.37 7.28
N TYR A 673 31.19 -19.19 6.24
CA TYR A 673 31.92 -19.00 4.98
C TYR A 673 31.52 -17.70 4.27
N ILE A 674 30.22 -17.39 4.22
CA ILE A 674 29.71 -16.14 3.61
C ILE A 674 30.25 -14.92 4.35
N GLU A 675 30.14 -14.91 5.68
CA GLU A 675 30.53 -13.75 6.49
C GLU A 675 32.05 -13.61 6.59
N LYS A 676 32.77 -14.72 6.83
CA LYS A 676 34.21 -14.68 7.15
C LYS A 676 35.10 -14.78 5.92
N VAL A 677 34.69 -15.49 4.86
CA VAL A 677 35.49 -15.68 3.63
C VAL A 677 35.01 -14.76 2.51
N LEU A 678 33.72 -14.83 2.15
CA LEU A 678 33.19 -14.00 1.05
C LEU A 678 33.04 -12.53 1.44
N LYS A 679 32.96 -12.23 2.74
CA LYS A 679 32.74 -10.89 3.30
C LYS A 679 31.45 -10.25 2.78
N LEU A 680 30.40 -11.05 2.62
CA LEU A 680 29.09 -10.58 2.16
C LEU A 680 28.09 -10.50 3.31
N PRO A 681 27.15 -9.54 3.29
CA PRO A 681 26.07 -9.46 4.26
C PRO A 681 25.14 -10.66 4.11
N ILE A 682 24.63 -11.13 5.26
CA ILE A 682 23.72 -12.26 5.35
C ILE A 682 22.43 -11.89 6.10
N ILE A 683 21.30 -12.40 5.63
CA ILE A 683 20.00 -12.26 6.30
C ILE A 683 19.38 -13.64 6.50
N CYS A 684 19.00 -13.96 7.73
CA CYS A 684 18.18 -15.14 8.03
C CYS A 684 16.70 -14.75 8.02
N THR A 685 15.86 -15.54 7.37
CA THR A 685 14.41 -15.32 7.26
C THR A 685 13.61 -16.57 7.60
N ASN A 686 12.29 -16.43 7.77
CA ASN A 686 11.39 -17.57 7.89
C ASN A 686 11.49 -18.48 6.65
N THR A 687 11.23 -19.77 6.84
CA THR A 687 11.15 -20.78 5.78
C THR A 687 10.07 -20.41 4.76
N GLY A 688 10.35 -20.65 3.48
CA GLY A 688 9.44 -20.40 2.38
C GLY A 688 9.90 -19.24 1.50
N VAL A 689 9.99 -19.54 0.21
CA VAL A 689 10.49 -18.67 -0.86
C VAL A 689 9.94 -17.24 -0.81
N LYS A 690 8.68 -17.05 -0.38
CA LYS A 690 8.08 -15.72 -0.22
C LYS A 690 8.88 -14.80 0.71
N HIS A 691 9.40 -15.34 1.81
CA HIS A 691 10.16 -14.58 2.80
C HIS A 691 11.59 -14.33 2.32
N LEU A 692 12.21 -15.36 1.74
CA LEU A 692 13.57 -15.25 1.18
C LEU A 692 13.60 -14.23 0.04
N HIS A 693 12.68 -14.33 -0.91
CA HIS A 693 12.57 -13.44 -2.06
C HIS A 693 12.37 -11.98 -1.61
N HIS A 694 11.45 -11.72 -0.69
CA HIS A 694 11.22 -10.36 -0.17
C HIS A 694 12.46 -9.76 0.52
N ALA A 695 13.27 -10.57 1.21
CA ALA A 695 14.53 -10.11 1.78
C ALA A 695 15.62 -9.93 0.72
N ALA A 696 15.67 -10.79 -0.30
CA ALA A 696 16.65 -10.71 -1.39
C ALA A 696 16.50 -9.43 -2.21
N LEU A 697 15.26 -8.95 -2.40
CA LEU A 697 14.96 -7.67 -3.07
C LEU A 697 15.51 -6.42 -2.35
N ARG A 698 16.03 -6.54 -1.12
CA ARG A 698 16.71 -5.44 -0.40
C ARG A 698 18.14 -5.19 -0.89
N PHE A 699 18.70 -6.12 -1.66
CA PHE A 699 20.03 -6.04 -2.24
C PHE A 699 19.96 -5.67 -3.73
N ASP A 700 21.07 -5.18 -4.28
CA ASP A 700 21.19 -5.02 -5.74
C ASP A 700 21.29 -6.39 -6.41
N VAL A 701 22.03 -7.31 -5.78
CA VAL A 701 22.06 -8.73 -6.15
C VAL A 701 21.75 -9.55 -4.90
N GLY A 702 20.58 -10.14 -4.86
CA GLY A 702 20.13 -10.99 -3.75
C GLY A 702 20.23 -12.47 -4.12
N VAL A 703 21.17 -13.19 -3.54
CA VAL A 703 21.29 -14.65 -3.69
C VAL A 703 20.48 -15.30 -2.57
N TYR A 704 19.54 -16.17 -2.88
CA TYR A 704 18.79 -16.88 -1.85
C TYR A 704 18.55 -18.32 -2.24
N PHE A 705 18.88 -19.26 -1.36
CA PHE A 705 18.53 -20.66 -1.47
C PHE A 705 18.16 -21.20 -0.09
N GLU A 706 17.21 -22.11 -0.07
CA GLU A 706 16.97 -23.00 1.06
C GLU A 706 17.85 -24.25 0.94
N ALA A 707 18.25 -24.83 2.07
CA ALA A 707 19.06 -26.05 2.09
C ALA A 707 18.41 -27.26 1.36
N ASN A 708 17.11 -27.19 1.05
CA ASN A 708 16.40 -28.22 0.26
C ASN A 708 16.64 -28.10 -1.25
N GLY A 709 17.37 -27.07 -1.71
CA GLY A 709 17.68 -26.84 -3.12
C GLY A 709 16.76 -25.84 -3.83
N HIS A 710 15.75 -25.27 -3.18
CA HIS A 710 14.92 -24.22 -3.77
C HIS A 710 15.59 -22.85 -3.62
N GLY A 711 15.86 -22.15 -4.71
CA GLY A 711 16.40 -20.80 -4.64
C GLY A 711 16.70 -20.19 -6.00
N THR A 712 17.13 -18.94 -6.02
CA THR A 712 17.63 -18.27 -7.23
C THR A 712 18.42 -17.01 -6.87
N VAL A 713 18.79 -16.21 -7.87
CA VAL A 713 19.39 -14.88 -7.70
C VAL A 713 18.50 -13.81 -8.31
N THR A 714 18.21 -12.76 -7.55
CA THR A 714 17.46 -11.58 -8.01
C THR A 714 18.38 -10.40 -8.28
N PHE A 715 18.11 -9.67 -9.36
CA PHE A 715 18.82 -8.44 -9.72
C PHE A 715 17.86 -7.25 -9.65
N SER A 716 18.24 -6.22 -8.89
CA SER A 716 17.46 -4.97 -8.82
C SER A 716 17.49 -4.23 -10.16
N GLU A 717 16.54 -3.33 -10.41
CA GLU A 717 16.58 -2.48 -11.60
C GLU A 717 17.87 -1.64 -11.68
N ASN A 718 18.38 -1.22 -10.51
CA ASN A 718 19.66 -0.51 -10.41
C ASN A 718 20.81 -1.42 -10.85
N ALA A 719 20.84 -2.67 -10.38
CA ALA A 719 21.84 -3.64 -10.77
C ALA A 719 21.84 -3.89 -12.28
N LEU A 720 20.67 -4.14 -12.85
CA LEU A 720 20.51 -4.35 -14.30
C LEU A 720 20.99 -3.15 -15.11
N LYS A 721 20.67 -1.91 -14.68
CA LYS A 721 21.14 -0.68 -15.32
C LYS A 721 22.66 -0.52 -15.24
N VAL A 722 23.25 -0.77 -14.07
CA VAL A 722 24.70 -0.67 -13.87
C VAL A 722 25.43 -1.72 -14.73
N ILE A 723 24.96 -2.97 -14.74
CA ILE A 723 25.54 -4.05 -15.53
C ILE A 723 25.43 -3.77 -17.03
N LYS A 724 24.31 -3.20 -17.49
CA LYS A 724 24.08 -2.89 -18.91
C LYS A 724 24.85 -1.65 -19.41
N ASN A 725 24.94 -0.61 -18.60
CA ASN A 725 25.41 0.71 -19.06
C ASN A 725 26.86 1.02 -18.67
N THR A 726 27.54 0.14 -17.91
CA THR A 726 28.96 0.37 -17.58
C THR A 726 29.84 0.12 -18.80
N GLU A 727 30.65 1.11 -19.16
CA GLU A 727 31.66 0.96 -20.21
C GLU A 727 32.94 0.31 -19.65
N PRO A 728 33.41 -0.82 -20.21
CA PRO A 728 34.62 -1.48 -19.77
C PRO A 728 35.87 -0.69 -20.18
N GLN A 729 36.90 -0.70 -19.34
CA GLN A 729 38.21 -0.08 -19.62
C GLN A 729 39.26 -1.09 -20.10
N SER A 730 38.95 -2.39 -20.07
CA SER A 730 39.84 -3.46 -20.54
C SER A 730 39.05 -4.65 -21.09
N PRO A 731 39.66 -5.51 -21.94
CA PRO A 731 39.01 -6.73 -22.43
C PRO A 731 38.58 -7.68 -21.30
N ALA A 732 39.32 -7.74 -20.20
CA ALA A 732 38.95 -8.56 -19.04
C ALA A 732 37.69 -8.03 -18.33
N GLN A 733 37.59 -6.71 -18.15
CA GLN A 733 36.38 -6.07 -17.63
C GLN A 733 35.18 -6.28 -18.56
N GLN A 734 35.40 -6.16 -19.88
CA GLN A 734 34.36 -6.41 -20.86
C GLN A 734 33.84 -7.84 -20.77
N HIS A 735 34.73 -8.84 -20.70
CA HIS A 735 34.34 -10.23 -20.57
C HIS A 735 33.56 -10.50 -19.27
N ALA A 736 33.96 -9.89 -18.15
CA ALA A 736 33.25 -10.01 -16.89
C ALA A 736 31.84 -9.36 -16.94
N LEU A 737 31.70 -8.20 -17.58
CA LEU A 737 30.40 -7.54 -17.79
C LEU A 737 29.49 -8.35 -18.71
N GLU A 738 30.01 -8.86 -19.84
CA GLU A 738 29.25 -9.72 -20.76
C GLU A 738 28.78 -11.00 -20.05
N SER A 739 29.63 -11.58 -19.19
CA SER A 739 29.28 -12.76 -18.38
C SER A 739 28.20 -12.44 -17.35
N LEU A 740 28.29 -11.30 -16.64
CA LEU A 740 27.25 -10.85 -15.71
C LEU A 740 25.92 -10.60 -16.42
N GLN A 741 25.94 -9.92 -17.58
CA GLN A 741 24.74 -9.69 -18.39
C GLN A 741 24.09 -11.02 -18.78
N ALA A 742 24.86 -11.98 -19.29
CA ALA A 742 24.35 -13.28 -19.66
C ALA A 742 23.83 -14.09 -18.46
N LEU A 743 24.44 -13.95 -17.27
CA LEU A 743 23.91 -14.54 -16.04
C LEU A 743 22.55 -13.97 -15.65
N THR A 744 22.29 -12.67 -15.86
CA THR A 744 20.98 -12.10 -15.54
C THR A 744 19.84 -12.66 -16.38
N ASP A 745 20.15 -13.18 -17.57
CA ASP A 745 19.21 -13.87 -18.47
C ASP A 745 19.14 -15.38 -18.20
N LEU A 746 20.26 -15.99 -17.79
CA LEU A 746 20.34 -17.43 -17.50
C LEU A 746 19.58 -17.77 -16.22
N ILE A 747 19.75 -16.95 -15.18
CA ILE A 747 19.15 -17.16 -13.86
C ILE A 747 17.67 -16.77 -13.90
N ASN A 748 16.79 -17.69 -13.52
CA ASN A 748 15.36 -17.40 -13.49
C ASN A 748 15.00 -16.47 -12.33
N GLN A 749 14.82 -15.18 -12.62
CA GLN A 749 14.51 -14.18 -11.61
C GLN A 749 13.04 -14.22 -11.11
N ALA A 750 12.18 -15.11 -11.63
CA ALA A 750 10.76 -15.18 -11.25
C ALA A 750 10.49 -16.12 -10.07
N VAL A 751 11.20 -17.25 -10.00
CA VAL A 751 11.10 -18.30 -8.97
C VAL A 751 12.34 -19.19 -9.06
N GLY A 752 12.64 -19.96 -8.02
CA GLY A 752 13.68 -20.97 -8.10
C GLY A 752 13.41 -21.97 -9.22
N ASP A 753 14.45 -22.28 -9.99
CA ASP A 753 14.35 -23.01 -11.25
C ASP A 753 15.50 -23.99 -11.36
N ALA A 754 15.21 -25.26 -11.11
CA ALA A 754 16.24 -26.28 -11.01
C ALA A 754 16.99 -26.50 -12.33
N LEU A 755 16.36 -26.25 -13.49
CA LEU A 755 17.03 -26.39 -14.78
C LEU A 755 17.96 -25.19 -15.05
N SER A 756 17.49 -23.98 -14.73
CA SER A 756 18.30 -22.76 -14.78
C SER A 756 19.49 -22.84 -13.80
N ASP A 757 19.25 -23.30 -12.57
CA ASP A 757 20.26 -23.43 -11.53
C ASP A 757 21.30 -24.51 -11.87
N ALA A 758 20.90 -25.60 -12.53
CA ALA A 758 21.86 -26.60 -13.02
C ALA A 758 22.80 -25.98 -14.06
N LEU A 759 22.28 -25.23 -15.02
CA LEU A 759 23.11 -24.52 -15.99
C LEU A 759 23.99 -23.44 -15.34
N LEU A 760 23.48 -22.75 -14.31
CA LEU A 760 24.28 -21.81 -13.51
C LEU A 760 25.46 -22.51 -12.84
N VAL A 761 25.23 -23.62 -12.13
CA VAL A 761 26.27 -24.39 -11.44
C VAL A 761 27.31 -24.88 -12.43
N GLU A 762 26.89 -25.49 -13.54
CA GLU A 762 27.81 -26.01 -14.56
C GLU A 762 28.65 -24.89 -15.21
N ALA A 763 28.05 -23.71 -15.43
CA ALA A 763 28.79 -22.55 -15.90
C ALA A 763 29.84 -22.09 -14.88
N ILE A 764 29.48 -21.98 -13.60
CA ILE A 764 30.40 -21.54 -12.55
C ILE A 764 31.58 -22.52 -12.40
N LEU A 765 31.30 -23.82 -12.36
CA LEU A 765 32.32 -24.85 -12.24
C LEU A 765 33.28 -24.82 -13.44
N ALA A 766 32.77 -24.63 -14.66
CA ALA A 766 33.59 -24.47 -15.85
C ALA A 766 34.50 -23.22 -15.80
N HIS A 767 33.97 -22.09 -15.34
CA HIS A 767 34.75 -20.85 -15.19
C HIS A 767 35.82 -20.93 -14.10
N LYS A 768 35.51 -21.58 -12.98
CA LYS A 768 36.47 -21.79 -11.89
C LYS A 768 37.44 -22.94 -12.15
N GLY A 769 37.16 -23.79 -13.14
CA GLY A 769 37.90 -25.02 -13.39
C GLY A 769 37.78 -26.02 -12.24
N TRP A 770 36.64 -26.02 -11.54
CA TRP A 770 36.43 -26.81 -10.33
C TRP A 770 35.69 -28.11 -10.61
N SER A 771 36.19 -29.19 -10.02
CA SER A 771 35.51 -30.44 -9.78
C SER A 771 34.53 -30.33 -8.58
N PRO A 772 33.59 -31.29 -8.42
CA PRO A 772 32.75 -31.36 -7.24
C PRO A 772 33.54 -31.41 -5.92
N LYS A 773 34.75 -31.97 -5.94
CA LYS A 773 35.64 -32.06 -4.77
C LYS A 773 36.19 -30.71 -4.36
N GLU A 774 36.64 -29.89 -5.31
CA GLU A 774 37.12 -28.53 -5.04
C GLU A 774 36.00 -27.63 -4.53
N TRP A 775 34.80 -27.76 -5.12
CA TRP A 775 33.61 -27.07 -4.63
C TRP A 775 33.26 -27.51 -3.19
N LEU A 776 33.25 -28.81 -2.89
CA LEU A 776 33.05 -29.30 -1.53
C LEU A 776 34.13 -28.77 -0.56
N GLY A 777 35.38 -28.64 -1.02
CA GLY A 777 36.52 -28.14 -0.25
C GLY A 777 36.45 -26.67 0.16
N THR A 778 35.49 -25.89 -0.33
CA THR A 778 35.31 -24.46 0.03
C THR A 778 35.08 -24.23 1.52
N TYR A 779 34.29 -25.11 2.15
CA TYR A 779 34.07 -25.18 3.60
C TYR A 779 33.59 -26.58 3.99
N THR A 780 33.71 -26.95 5.25
CA THR A 780 33.21 -28.24 5.76
C THR A 780 31.94 -28.02 6.56
N ASP A 781 30.85 -28.66 6.16
CA ASP A 781 29.59 -28.60 6.91
C ASP A 781 29.76 -29.17 8.32
N LEU A 782 29.12 -28.52 9.29
CA LEU A 782 28.95 -29.11 10.60
C LEU A 782 28.08 -30.37 10.46
N PRO A 783 28.43 -31.50 11.09
CA PRO A 783 27.52 -32.62 11.22
C PRO A 783 26.14 -32.15 11.70
N SER A 784 25.11 -32.48 10.93
CA SER A 784 23.74 -32.04 11.19
C SER A 784 22.73 -33.16 11.00
N ARG A 785 21.59 -33.06 11.68
CA ARG A 785 20.48 -34.00 11.61
C ARG A 785 19.15 -33.23 11.59
N LEU A 786 18.25 -33.66 10.71
CA LEU A 786 16.87 -33.19 10.65
C LEU A 786 15.94 -34.35 11.04
N VAL A 787 15.08 -34.12 12.02
CA VAL A 787 14.13 -35.12 12.53
C VAL A 787 12.72 -34.60 12.39
N ARG A 788 11.82 -35.45 11.90
CA ARG A 788 10.38 -35.22 11.88
C ARG A 788 9.78 -35.82 13.15
N VAL A 789 9.06 -35.02 13.92
CA VAL A 789 8.38 -35.43 15.16
C VAL A 789 6.88 -35.27 14.97
N GLU A 790 6.15 -36.38 15.13
CA GLU A 790 4.68 -36.36 15.15
C GLU A 790 4.18 -35.85 16.50
N VAL A 791 3.16 -35.00 16.48
CA VAL A 791 2.56 -34.36 17.66
C VAL A 791 1.04 -34.36 17.51
N ASN A 792 0.31 -34.27 18.62
CA ASN A 792 -1.16 -34.27 18.59
C ASN A 792 -1.72 -32.98 17.96
N ASP A 793 -1.12 -31.84 18.28
CA ASP A 793 -1.49 -30.54 17.72
C ASP A 793 -0.23 -29.71 17.43
N ARG A 794 0.12 -29.56 16.14
CA ARG A 794 1.27 -28.73 15.74
C ARG A 794 1.04 -27.23 15.95
N SER A 795 -0.20 -26.77 16.11
CA SER A 795 -0.55 -25.35 16.19
C SER A 795 -0.07 -24.67 17.48
N ILE A 796 0.24 -25.45 18.50
CA ILE A 796 0.81 -24.95 19.76
C ILE A 796 2.26 -24.48 19.59
N PHE A 797 2.97 -24.95 18.55
CA PHE A 797 4.38 -24.62 18.30
C PHE A 797 4.51 -23.32 17.49
N LYS A 798 4.55 -22.19 18.20
CA LYS A 798 4.62 -20.85 17.60
C LYS A 798 6.04 -20.33 17.63
N ALA A 799 6.65 -20.20 16.44
CA ALA A 799 8.03 -19.76 16.30
C ALA A 799 8.15 -18.27 15.94
N TYR A 800 9.24 -17.63 16.36
CA TYR A 800 9.61 -16.25 16.04
C TYR A 800 11.12 -16.16 15.74
N ASP A 801 11.61 -14.96 15.43
CA ASP A 801 13.03 -14.69 15.14
C ASP A 801 13.59 -15.56 13.99
N ALA A 802 13.02 -15.41 12.79
CA ALA A 802 13.32 -16.27 11.63
C ALA A 802 13.06 -17.76 11.92
N GLU A 803 12.03 -18.05 12.73
CA GLU A 803 11.65 -19.39 13.20
C GLU A 803 12.73 -20.13 14.00
N ARG A 804 13.70 -19.40 14.57
CA ARG A 804 14.81 -19.98 15.35
C ARG A 804 14.46 -20.18 16.83
N LYS A 805 13.40 -19.53 17.30
CA LYS A 805 12.95 -19.60 18.70
C LYS A 805 11.47 -19.88 18.81
N LEU A 806 11.07 -20.63 19.82
CA LEU A 806 9.67 -20.91 20.16
C LEU A 806 9.16 -19.95 21.24
N GLU A 807 8.03 -19.32 20.98
CA GLU A 807 7.23 -18.59 21.97
C GLU A 807 6.34 -19.55 22.75
N SER A 808 5.83 -20.58 22.08
CA SER A 808 4.95 -21.60 22.62
C SER A 808 5.36 -22.97 22.08
N PRO A 809 5.25 -24.07 22.88
CA PRO A 809 4.79 -24.13 24.27
C PRO A 809 5.78 -23.50 25.28
N PRO A 810 5.30 -22.94 26.41
CA PRO A 810 6.15 -22.30 27.41
C PRO A 810 7.23 -23.23 27.96
N GLY A 811 8.46 -22.72 28.13
CA GLY A 811 9.58 -23.47 28.72
C GLY A 811 10.35 -24.38 27.73
N LEU A 812 9.75 -24.76 26.61
CA LEU A 812 10.43 -25.62 25.61
C LEU A 812 11.66 -24.92 25.01
N GLN A 813 11.56 -23.63 24.66
CA GLN A 813 12.70 -22.88 24.13
C GLN A 813 13.88 -22.82 25.11
N GLY A 814 13.61 -22.61 26.40
CA GLY A 814 14.66 -22.61 27.44
C GLY A 814 15.33 -23.98 27.58
N THR A 815 14.58 -25.06 27.37
CA THR A 815 15.10 -26.43 27.33
C THR A 815 16.02 -26.64 26.11
N ILE A 816 15.61 -26.19 24.92
CA ILE A 816 16.43 -26.26 23.70
C ILE A 816 17.73 -25.47 23.88
N GLU A 817 17.67 -24.25 24.43
CA GLU A 817 18.84 -23.41 24.70
C GLU A 817 19.81 -24.08 25.69
N SER A 818 19.29 -24.72 26.76
CA SER A 818 20.10 -25.49 27.69
C SER A 818 20.77 -26.70 27.03
N LEU A 819 20.04 -27.45 26.19
CA LEU A 819 20.57 -28.63 25.51
C LEU A 819 21.67 -28.27 24.52
N GLN A 820 21.45 -27.29 23.63
CA GLN A 820 22.43 -26.94 22.60
C GLN A 820 23.74 -26.40 23.20
N SER A 821 23.69 -25.72 24.36
CA SER A 821 24.87 -25.17 25.04
C SER A 821 25.88 -26.21 25.52
N ARG A 822 25.48 -27.49 25.61
CA ARG A 822 26.33 -28.59 26.07
C ARG A 822 27.25 -29.14 24.99
N TYR A 823 27.05 -28.75 23.73
CA TYR A 823 27.77 -29.31 22.58
C TYR A 823 28.60 -28.24 21.90
N ASN A 824 29.78 -28.62 21.39
CA ASN A 824 30.64 -27.71 20.66
C ASN A 824 29.98 -27.28 19.36
N LYS A 825 29.88 -25.95 19.16
CA LYS A 825 29.10 -25.36 18.04
C LYS A 825 27.65 -25.88 17.99
N GLY A 826 27.09 -26.30 19.13
CA GLY A 826 25.74 -26.82 19.21
C GLY A 826 24.70 -25.76 18.86
N ARG A 827 23.90 -26.03 17.83
CA ARG A 827 22.74 -25.20 17.47
C ARG A 827 21.57 -26.11 17.13
N SER A 828 20.41 -25.85 17.74
CA SER A 828 19.18 -26.56 17.45
C SER A 828 17.96 -25.64 17.53
N PHE A 829 16.94 -25.95 16.73
CA PHE A 829 15.64 -25.28 16.78
C PHE A 829 14.54 -26.25 16.36
N ALA A 830 13.30 -25.93 16.73
CA ALA A 830 12.11 -26.69 16.37
C ALA A 830 11.03 -25.75 15.83
N ARG A 831 10.30 -26.18 14.79
CA ARG A 831 9.17 -25.44 14.23
C ARG A 831 8.09 -26.37 13.65
N ALA A 832 6.84 -25.93 13.66
CA ALA A 832 5.77 -26.64 12.94
C ALA A 832 6.06 -26.70 11.43
N SER A 833 5.83 -27.85 10.81
CA SER A 833 5.88 -28.01 9.36
C SER A 833 4.67 -27.32 8.73
N GLY A 834 4.86 -26.61 7.61
CA GLY A 834 3.76 -25.95 6.88
C GLY A 834 3.09 -26.85 5.84
N THR A 835 3.68 -28.01 5.54
CA THR A 835 3.23 -28.93 4.48
C THR A 835 2.79 -30.30 4.99
N GLU A 836 3.00 -30.56 6.28
CA GLU A 836 2.74 -31.85 6.92
C GLU A 836 2.29 -31.62 8.36
N ASP A 837 1.58 -32.59 8.93
CA ASP A 837 1.16 -32.54 10.32
C ASP A 837 2.26 -33.06 11.27
N ALA A 838 3.32 -32.27 11.42
CA ALA A 838 4.49 -32.62 12.22
C ALA A 838 5.28 -31.37 12.63
N VAL A 839 6.17 -31.53 13.62
CA VAL A 839 7.19 -30.55 14.00
C VAL A 839 8.55 -31.03 13.48
N ARG A 840 9.33 -30.11 12.90
CA ARG A 840 10.67 -30.37 12.41
C ARG A 840 11.68 -29.91 13.44
N VAL A 841 12.61 -30.79 13.80
CA VAL A 841 13.72 -30.53 14.70
C VAL A 841 15.01 -30.58 13.89
N TYR A 842 15.75 -29.48 13.90
CA TYR A 842 17.09 -29.41 13.31
C TYR A 842 18.13 -29.31 14.41
N ALA A 843 19.25 -30.01 14.26
CA ALA A 843 20.42 -29.83 15.11
C ALA A 843 21.72 -29.96 14.30
N GLU A 844 22.73 -29.18 14.69
CA GLU A 844 24.10 -29.28 14.22
C GLU A 844 25.09 -29.15 15.39
N ALA A 845 26.25 -29.77 15.27
CA ALA A 845 27.34 -29.73 16.25
C ALA A 845 28.70 -29.98 15.57
N ALA A 846 29.80 -29.90 16.33
CA ALA A 846 31.15 -30.12 15.81
C ALA A 846 31.41 -31.57 15.35
N SER A 847 30.78 -32.56 15.98
CA SER A 847 30.91 -33.99 15.62
C SER A 847 29.57 -34.66 15.34
N ARG A 848 29.59 -35.78 14.61
CA ARG A 848 28.38 -36.55 14.25
C ARG A 848 27.63 -37.08 15.47
N SER A 849 28.35 -37.63 16.45
CA SER A 849 27.76 -38.16 17.69
C SER A 849 27.06 -37.06 18.50
N GLU A 850 27.67 -35.88 18.61
CA GLU A 850 27.07 -34.73 19.31
C GLU A 850 25.81 -34.23 18.59
N ALA A 851 25.84 -34.12 17.26
CA ALA A 851 24.69 -33.66 16.48
C ALA A 851 23.50 -34.62 16.57
N ASP A 852 23.77 -35.94 16.53
CA ASP A 852 22.75 -36.98 16.65
C ASP A 852 22.14 -37.02 18.06
N ASP A 853 22.96 -36.89 19.11
CA ASP A 853 22.49 -36.84 20.51
C ASP A 853 21.66 -35.56 20.77
N LEU A 854 22.13 -34.40 20.30
CA LEU A 854 21.40 -33.14 20.43
C LEU A 854 20.04 -33.20 19.71
N ALA A 855 20.00 -33.69 18.46
CA ALA A 855 18.76 -33.86 17.71
C ALA A 855 17.77 -34.78 18.44
N THR A 856 18.25 -35.90 18.99
CA THR A 856 17.42 -36.87 19.70
C THR A 856 16.83 -36.28 20.97
N ARG A 857 17.64 -35.58 21.77
CA ARG A 857 17.17 -34.94 23.02
C ARG A 857 16.14 -33.84 22.76
N VAL A 858 16.36 -33.02 21.75
CA VAL A 858 15.39 -31.97 21.36
C VAL A 858 14.12 -32.58 20.79
N ALA A 859 14.22 -33.64 19.98
CA ALA A 859 13.06 -34.35 19.46
C ALA A 859 12.19 -34.96 20.58
N ASN A 860 12.81 -35.55 21.61
CA ASN A 860 12.10 -36.06 22.78
C ASN A 860 11.39 -34.94 23.54
N ALA A 861 12.05 -33.81 23.79
CA ALA A 861 11.43 -32.66 24.45
C ALA A 861 10.24 -32.08 23.66
N VAL A 862 10.34 -32.06 22.32
CA VAL A 862 9.22 -31.67 21.44
C VAL A 862 8.08 -32.68 21.51
N SER A 863 8.38 -33.98 21.51
CA SER A 863 7.36 -35.04 21.59
C SER A 863 6.63 -35.00 22.94
N GLU A 864 7.35 -34.81 24.05
CA GLU A 864 6.76 -34.64 25.39
C GLU A 864 5.85 -33.41 25.44
N ALA A 865 6.31 -32.26 24.94
CA ALA A 865 5.53 -31.04 24.93
C ALA A 865 4.33 -31.06 23.96
N GLY A 866 4.38 -31.86 22.90
CA GLY A 866 3.29 -32.03 21.92
C GLY A 866 2.32 -33.18 22.24
N SER A 867 2.60 -33.95 23.29
CA SER A 867 1.72 -35.00 23.82
C SER A 867 0.86 -34.53 25.00
N ALA A 868 1.30 -33.45 25.66
CA ALA A 868 0.57 -32.74 26.71
C ALA A 868 -0.52 -31.85 26.12
#